data_AF-A0A9P0AUY1-F1
#
_entry.id   AF-A0A9P0AUY1-F1
#
_cell.length_a   1.000
_cell.length_b   1.000
_cell.length_c   1.000
_cell.angle_alpha   90.00
_cell.angle_beta   90.00
_cell.angle_gamma   90.00
#
_symmetry.space_group_name_H-M   'P 1'
#
loop_
_entity.id
_entity.type
_entity.pdbx_description
1 polymer ?
#
loop_
_entity_poly.entity_id
_entity_poly.type
_entity_poly.pdbx_seq_one_letter_code
_entity_poly.pdbx_strand_id
1 'polypeptide(L)'
;MGGKHKKKLREEKSKVKLKKSEKTKFLPKGKNVTDVSFKIKPIVLPEQLRQKQQDVPLSKKHLDVKDLVQRMRHYNENVRHSACEETADMIKYFHEDIVNNHLAVVIKTVTTLIQDKIAKVRQSAVKVVDKLLEHCTHGKVEPFFDFLSVNLRCAMTNINKTIQEDSLMLLDALLKHVPNLIAKNPEKILSDFFTLISKLRNDSQIGRTLTVNLGSQLTSVKWRLKVLSRLYRILKAIIEDKGIKSYNNSTIYEENDNIVLYKDAFSEKLNLCDVSFFENNITEESETSKSFILNKHIVTLIPLLYETWVEVIPSNGFKTENTILNEESSAMLACVMKILYLLWEYTRLNHDNNNINMNSVFLSNEGKKFLTHLVGNFPYSQGEKMKMKEKNKTKSILNLLDGNEDPKCVEQNLLICYIYSVLHIKKNHKDPKILQIMSYVTRCLLSNNSFINSHNIKFLILILKSILVENTKNWQKQNVEVETILENTITFYNNSRLGENSKMEVFSILIDVSDNELLKSLPKYDAWVCDTVNSFLEKEISARKINLLFTLIKRDNSVFKESFSKKITLILENIPFIKITDNPDENLVKKEIIKIIYYLPLNRENLKDISNFLDKFNDGEISNYLRLTLNLKGIVL
;
A
#
# COMPACT_ATOMS: atom_id res chain seq x y z
N MET A 1 2.75 -2.23 113.64
CA MET A 1 2.87 -1.98 112.18
C MET A 1 4.25 -1.36 111.89
N GLY A 2 5.02 -1.86 110.91
CA GLY A 2 6.37 -1.32 110.61
C GLY A 2 7.27 -2.12 109.66
N GLY A 3 6.89 -3.35 109.27
CA GLY A 3 7.75 -4.23 108.46
C GLY A 3 7.87 -3.88 106.96
N LYS A 4 6.80 -3.34 106.35
CA LYS A 4 6.78 -3.03 104.90
C LYS A 4 7.71 -1.86 104.51
N HIS A 5 7.81 -0.84 105.36
CA HIS A 5 8.67 0.32 105.12
C HIS A 5 10.16 -0.04 105.21
N LYS A 6 10.54 -0.83 106.21
CA LYS A 6 11.92 -1.35 106.35
C LYS A 6 12.34 -2.27 105.19
N LYS A 7 11.41 -3.01 104.59
CA LYS A 7 11.70 -3.87 103.43
C LYS A 7 11.96 -3.05 102.15
N LYS A 8 11.16 -2.03 101.88
CA LYS A 8 11.37 -1.11 100.74
C LYS A 8 12.70 -0.34 100.84
N LEU A 9 13.05 0.17 102.02
CA LEU A 9 14.35 0.82 102.25
C LEU A 9 15.56 -0.11 102.03
N ARG A 10 15.42 -1.41 102.32
CA ARG A 10 16.47 -2.42 102.06
C ARG A 10 16.58 -2.76 100.58
N GLU A 11 15.47 -2.78 99.84
CA GLU A 11 15.44 -3.01 98.39
C GLU A 11 15.99 -1.80 97.62
N GLU A 12 15.67 -0.57 98.02
CA GLU A 12 16.20 0.68 97.42
C GLU A 12 17.74 0.78 97.50
N LYS A 13 18.33 0.30 98.61
CA LYS A 13 19.78 0.28 98.81
C LYS A 13 20.46 -1.02 98.36
N SER A 14 19.72 -1.95 97.75
CA SER A 14 20.31 -3.19 97.26
C SER A 14 21.26 -2.91 96.09
N LYS A 15 22.54 -3.25 96.28
CA LYS A 15 23.57 -3.23 95.23
C LYS A 15 23.57 -4.59 94.54
N VAL A 16 23.53 -4.60 93.21
CA VAL A 16 23.66 -5.83 92.42
C VAL A 16 25.04 -6.43 92.69
N LYS A 17 25.10 -7.72 93.01
CA LYS A 17 26.37 -8.43 93.26
C LYS A 17 27.26 -8.34 92.03
N LEU A 18 28.56 -8.06 92.24
CA LEU A 18 29.58 -8.09 91.19
C LEU A 18 29.60 -9.47 90.54
N LYS A 19 29.08 -9.58 89.32
CA LYS A 19 29.24 -10.79 88.50
C LYS A 19 30.62 -10.71 87.86
N LYS A 20 31.56 -11.57 88.29
CA LYS A 20 32.80 -11.84 87.56
C LYS A 20 32.43 -12.59 86.28
N SER A 21 32.14 -11.87 85.20
CA SER A 21 32.11 -12.47 83.86
C SER A 21 33.06 -11.71 82.95
N GLU A 22 33.84 -12.44 82.15
CA GLU A 22 34.83 -11.91 81.21
C GLU A 22 34.26 -10.97 80.13
N LYS A 23 32.93 -10.89 80.02
CA LYS A 23 32.23 -10.17 78.93
C LYS A 23 31.95 -8.70 79.20
N THR A 24 32.33 -8.16 80.35
CA THR A 24 32.24 -6.72 80.63
C THR A 24 33.58 -6.21 81.15
N LYS A 25 34.40 -5.68 80.23
CA LYS A 25 35.71 -5.04 80.53
C LYS A 25 35.62 -3.83 81.47
N PHE A 26 34.41 -3.33 81.75
CA PHE A 26 34.15 -2.15 82.57
C PHE A 26 33.11 -2.45 83.65
N LEU A 27 33.30 -1.87 84.84
CA LEU A 27 32.33 -1.95 85.94
C LEU A 27 30.97 -1.40 85.49
N PRO A 28 29.84 -1.93 86.00
CA PRO A 28 28.53 -1.35 85.76
C PRO A 28 28.52 0.14 86.12
N LYS A 29 27.99 0.98 85.22
CA LYS A 29 27.87 2.43 85.45
C LYS A 29 27.09 2.69 86.75
N GLY A 30 27.47 3.74 87.47
CA GLY A 30 26.80 4.13 88.72
C GLY A 30 25.30 4.33 88.51
N LYS A 31 24.48 4.03 89.53
CA LYS A 31 23.00 4.17 89.46
C LYS A 31 22.54 5.61 89.17
N ASN A 32 23.42 6.60 89.34
CA ASN A 32 23.20 8.02 89.07
C ASN A 32 23.64 8.47 87.66
N VAL A 33 24.07 7.54 86.79
CA VAL A 33 24.46 7.88 85.43
C VAL A 33 23.22 7.94 84.55
N THR A 34 22.86 9.15 84.13
CA THR A 34 21.83 9.38 83.12
C THR A 34 22.32 8.88 81.77
N ASP A 35 21.60 7.94 81.16
CA ASP A 35 21.89 7.48 79.80
C ASP A 35 21.37 8.51 78.78
N VAL A 36 22.30 9.21 78.13
CA VAL A 36 22.01 10.20 77.08
C VAL A 36 21.95 9.59 75.68
N SER A 37 21.99 8.26 75.56
CA SER A 37 21.88 7.59 74.26
C SER A 37 20.41 7.47 73.82
N PHE A 38 19.96 8.46 73.04
CA PHE A 38 18.68 8.39 72.34
C PHE A 38 18.93 8.27 70.83
N LYS A 39 18.12 7.47 70.14
CA LYS A 39 18.16 7.34 68.67
C LYS A 39 16.93 8.03 68.10
N ILE A 40 17.14 9.09 67.33
CA ILE A 40 16.08 9.74 66.54
C ILE A 40 16.09 9.11 65.15
N LYS A 41 14.93 8.59 64.72
CA LYS A 41 14.69 8.23 63.31
C LYS A 41 13.81 9.31 62.69
N PRO A 42 14.21 9.92 61.56
CA PRO A 42 13.38 10.91 60.89
C PRO A 42 12.10 10.24 60.36
N ILE A 43 10.97 10.93 60.49
CA ILE A 43 9.71 10.52 59.86
C ILE A 43 9.82 10.90 58.38
N VAL A 44 9.93 9.90 57.51
CA VAL A 44 9.87 10.11 56.06
C VAL A 44 8.41 10.07 55.64
N LEU A 45 7.83 11.26 55.41
CA LEU A 45 6.51 11.36 54.82
C LEU A 45 6.61 11.00 53.32
N PRO A 46 5.70 10.18 52.77
CA PRO A 46 5.63 9.98 51.33
C PRO A 46 5.35 11.35 50.67
N GLU A 47 6.17 11.72 49.70
CA GLU A 47 6.00 12.98 48.95
C GLU A 47 4.63 12.99 48.27
N GLN A 48 3.72 13.86 48.73
CA GLN A 48 2.41 14.05 48.13
C GLN A 48 2.43 15.36 47.32
N LEU A 49 2.23 15.24 46.00
CA LEU A 49 2.07 16.33 45.02
C LEU A 49 3.32 17.22 44.83
N ARG A 50 4.17 16.87 43.85
CA ARG A 50 5.29 17.71 43.41
C ARG A 50 4.78 18.95 42.66
N GLN A 51 5.36 20.12 42.93
CA GLN A 51 5.31 21.22 41.97
C GLN A 51 6.08 20.79 40.71
N LYS A 52 5.40 20.82 39.57
CA LYS A 52 6.02 20.42 38.29
C LYS A 52 6.84 21.58 37.74
N GLN A 53 7.98 21.24 37.14
CA GLN A 53 8.84 22.20 36.47
C GLN A 53 8.06 22.89 35.33
N GLN A 54 8.28 24.19 35.13
CA GLN A 54 7.50 25.03 34.20
C GLN A 54 7.57 24.55 32.73
N ASP A 55 8.62 23.81 32.35
CA ASP A 55 8.86 23.34 30.97
C ASP A 55 8.34 21.92 30.67
N VAL A 56 7.76 21.20 31.64
CA VAL A 56 7.25 19.84 31.39
C VAL A 56 5.85 19.95 30.76
N PRO A 57 5.59 19.29 29.62
CA PRO A 57 4.26 19.35 29.01
C PRO A 57 3.24 18.70 29.95
N LEU A 58 2.08 19.36 30.12
CA LEU A 58 1.04 18.93 31.05
C LEU A 58 -0.29 18.70 30.32
N SER A 59 -1.04 17.70 30.80
CA SER A 59 -2.43 17.49 30.40
C SER A 59 -3.34 18.59 30.95
N LYS A 60 -4.59 18.62 30.48
CA LYS A 60 -5.66 19.50 31.01
C LYS A 60 -5.90 19.34 32.52
N LYS A 61 -5.49 18.21 33.11
CA LYS A 61 -5.58 17.95 34.55
C LYS A 61 -4.24 18.11 35.26
N HIS A 62 -3.30 18.83 34.63
CA HIS A 62 -1.95 19.07 35.13
C HIS A 62 -1.15 17.77 35.40
N LEU A 63 -1.41 16.71 34.61
CA LEU A 63 -0.68 15.44 34.67
C LEU A 63 0.45 15.42 33.63
N ASP A 64 1.61 14.87 33.98
CA ASP A 64 2.71 14.68 33.04
C ASP A 64 2.60 13.31 32.38
N VAL A 65 3.47 13.02 31.40
CA VAL A 65 3.41 11.73 30.69
C VAL A 65 3.65 10.54 31.62
N LYS A 66 4.50 10.68 32.66
CA LYS A 66 4.81 9.59 33.60
C LYS A 66 3.60 9.28 34.48
N ASP A 67 2.91 10.31 34.97
CA ASP A 67 1.67 10.17 35.72
C ASP A 67 0.57 9.51 34.89
N LEU A 68 0.43 9.93 33.62
CA LEU A 68 -0.55 9.34 32.71
C LEU A 68 -0.26 7.86 32.44
N VAL A 69 1.01 7.50 32.20
CA VAL A 69 1.46 6.11 32.04
C VAL A 69 1.17 5.27 33.29
N GLN A 70 1.35 5.83 34.48
CA GLN A 70 1.01 5.13 35.73
C GLN A 70 -0.51 4.92 35.85
N ARG A 71 -1.32 5.93 35.52
CA ARG A 71 -2.78 5.87 35.57
C ARG A 71 -3.38 4.94 34.53
N MET A 72 -2.72 4.74 33.39
CA MET A 72 -3.07 3.73 32.39
C MET A 72 -3.06 2.30 32.97
N ARG A 73 -2.28 2.03 34.02
CA ARG A 73 -2.19 0.71 34.67
C ARG A 73 -3.07 0.57 35.91
N HIS A 74 -3.89 1.58 36.20
CA HIS A 74 -4.72 1.60 37.39
C HIS A 74 -5.86 0.57 37.32
N TYR A 75 -6.28 0.00 38.45
CA TYR A 75 -7.34 -1.03 38.48
C TYR A 75 -8.73 -0.49 38.05
N ASN A 76 -8.99 0.81 38.27
CA ASN A 76 -10.25 1.47 37.88
C ASN A 76 -10.27 1.81 36.37
N GLU A 77 -11.28 1.31 35.66
CA GLU A 77 -11.48 1.51 34.22
C GLU A 77 -11.62 2.97 33.79
N ASN A 78 -12.27 3.82 34.59
CA ASN A 78 -12.48 5.23 34.25
C ASN A 78 -11.17 6.01 34.36
N VAL A 79 -10.30 5.61 35.30
CA VAL A 79 -8.96 6.18 35.43
C VAL A 79 -8.10 5.82 34.23
N ARG A 80 -8.11 4.55 33.79
CA ARG A 80 -7.37 4.11 32.60
C ARG A 80 -7.87 4.81 31.34
N HIS A 81 -9.19 4.81 31.11
CA HIS A 81 -9.81 5.49 29.98
C HIS A 81 -9.46 6.98 29.93
N SER A 82 -9.62 7.70 31.05
CA SER A 82 -9.27 9.12 31.14
C SER A 82 -7.79 9.38 30.86
N ALA A 83 -6.90 8.50 31.32
CA ALA A 83 -5.47 8.62 31.06
C ALA A 83 -5.14 8.46 29.57
N CYS A 84 -5.79 7.51 28.88
CA CYS A 84 -5.66 7.35 27.44
C CYS A 84 -6.17 8.59 26.68
N GLU A 85 -7.37 9.08 26.99
CA GLU A 85 -7.93 10.28 26.34
C GLU A 85 -7.04 11.52 26.54
N GLU A 86 -6.54 11.73 27.76
CA GLU A 86 -5.62 12.84 28.06
C GLU A 86 -4.28 12.70 27.34
N THR A 87 -3.78 11.48 27.18
CA THR A 87 -2.54 11.22 26.43
C THR A 87 -2.73 11.48 24.93
N ALA A 88 -3.87 11.07 24.36
CA ALA A 88 -4.19 11.35 22.96
C ALA A 88 -4.30 12.87 22.70
N ASP A 89 -4.94 13.61 23.61
CA ASP A 89 -4.99 15.06 23.57
C ASP A 89 -3.58 15.67 23.68
N MET A 90 -2.74 15.15 24.58
CA MET A 90 -1.38 15.65 24.80
C MET A 90 -0.48 15.44 23.57
N ILE A 91 -0.57 14.29 22.90
CA ILE A 91 0.14 14.03 21.64
C ILE A 91 -0.23 15.07 20.58
N LYS A 92 -1.50 15.49 20.51
CA LYS A 92 -1.92 16.49 19.52
C LYS A 92 -1.19 17.84 19.68
N TYR A 93 -0.88 18.25 20.91
CA TYR A 93 -0.27 19.57 21.19
C TYR A 93 1.25 19.49 21.39
N PHE A 94 1.77 18.38 21.92
CA PHE A 94 3.17 18.21 22.33
C PHE A 94 3.83 16.98 21.67
N HIS A 95 3.53 16.73 20.40
CA HIS A 95 4.00 15.54 19.68
C HIS A 95 5.53 15.41 19.64
N GLU A 96 6.27 16.49 19.39
CA GLU A 96 7.75 16.44 19.29
C GLU A 96 8.39 15.93 20.58
N ASP A 97 8.01 16.50 21.72
CA ASP A 97 8.52 16.08 23.03
C ASP A 97 8.16 14.63 23.33
N ILE A 98 6.89 14.25 23.14
CA ILE A 98 6.43 12.89 23.42
C ILE A 98 7.13 11.87 22.53
N VAL A 99 7.29 12.15 21.24
CA VAL A 99 7.94 11.25 20.28
C VAL A 99 9.44 11.12 20.55
N ASN A 100 10.11 12.19 20.98
CA ASN A 100 11.56 12.16 21.22
C ASN A 100 11.91 11.60 22.61
N ASN A 101 11.13 11.91 23.64
CA ASN A 101 11.50 11.63 25.04
C ASN A 101 10.69 10.50 25.67
N HIS A 102 9.48 10.20 25.17
CA HIS A 102 8.53 9.32 25.85
C HIS A 102 7.94 8.19 24.98
N LEU A 103 8.29 8.14 23.69
CA LEU A 103 7.76 7.18 22.71
C LEU A 103 7.77 5.73 23.22
N ALA A 104 8.93 5.24 23.65
CA ALA A 104 9.10 3.85 24.07
C ALA A 104 8.20 3.46 25.26
N VAL A 105 8.01 4.37 26.22
CA VAL A 105 7.23 4.11 27.43
C VAL A 105 5.74 4.17 27.13
N VAL A 106 5.32 5.16 26.34
CA VAL A 106 3.92 5.34 25.94
C VAL A 106 3.48 4.18 25.06
N ILE A 107 4.23 3.85 24.01
CA ILE A 107 3.85 2.78 23.07
C ILE A 107 3.76 1.43 23.78
N LYS A 108 4.75 1.09 24.63
CA LYS A 108 4.73 -0.18 25.38
C LYS A 108 3.54 -0.27 26.34
N THR A 109 3.18 0.83 27.00
CA THR A 109 2.08 0.82 27.96
C THR A 109 0.73 0.75 27.26
N VAL A 110 0.50 1.62 26.28
CA VAL A 110 -0.79 1.73 25.59
C VAL A 110 -1.11 0.46 24.80
N THR A 111 -0.12 -0.14 24.14
CA THR A 111 -0.32 -1.37 23.35
C THR A 111 -0.79 -2.55 24.21
N THR A 112 -0.39 -2.64 25.49
CA THR A 112 -0.91 -3.69 26.39
C THR A 112 -2.40 -3.52 26.72
N LEU A 113 -2.91 -2.28 26.71
CA LEU A 113 -4.32 -1.97 26.99
C LEU A 113 -5.28 -2.40 25.87
N ILE A 114 -4.76 -2.86 24.73
CA ILE A 114 -5.56 -3.42 23.64
C ILE A 114 -6.22 -4.73 24.08
N GLN A 115 -5.65 -5.41 25.08
CA GLN A 115 -6.21 -6.61 25.69
C GLN A 115 -7.02 -6.31 26.96
N ASP A 116 -7.34 -5.03 27.24
CA ASP A 116 -8.14 -4.65 28.41
C ASP A 116 -9.53 -5.29 28.33
N LYS A 117 -10.10 -5.63 29.49
CA LYS A 117 -11.44 -6.22 29.59
C LYS A 117 -12.53 -5.25 29.10
N ILE A 118 -12.30 -3.94 29.20
CA ILE A 118 -13.28 -2.90 28.97
C ILE A 118 -13.10 -2.25 27.60
N ALA A 119 -14.15 -2.28 26.77
CA ALA A 119 -14.11 -1.80 25.37
C ALA A 119 -13.70 -0.32 25.22
N LYS A 120 -14.26 0.59 26.03
CA LYS A 120 -13.88 2.03 25.98
C LYS A 120 -12.39 2.26 26.27
N VAL A 121 -11.77 1.45 27.12
CA VAL A 121 -10.33 1.54 27.41
C VAL A 121 -9.53 1.09 26.20
N ARG A 122 -9.92 -0.03 25.56
CA ARG A 122 -9.30 -0.50 24.30
C ARG A 122 -9.39 0.55 23.19
N GLN A 123 -10.58 1.12 22.97
CA GLN A 123 -10.80 2.13 21.93
C GLN A 123 -9.97 3.39 22.15
N SER A 124 -9.93 3.91 23.38
CA SER A 124 -9.09 5.06 23.73
C SER A 124 -7.59 4.74 23.64
N ALA A 125 -7.17 3.51 23.97
CA ALA A 125 -5.79 3.07 23.77
C ALA A 125 -5.40 3.03 22.28
N VAL A 126 -6.25 2.47 21.41
CA VAL A 126 -6.01 2.48 19.95
C VAL A 126 -5.96 3.90 19.41
N LYS A 127 -6.80 4.82 19.92
CA LYS A 127 -6.76 6.24 19.56
C LYS A 127 -5.40 6.90 19.90
N VAL A 128 -4.82 6.56 21.06
CA VAL A 128 -3.47 7.02 21.43
C VAL A 128 -2.43 6.48 20.43
N VAL A 129 -2.50 5.19 20.08
CA VAL A 129 -1.59 4.60 19.07
C VAL A 129 -1.74 5.28 17.71
N ASP A 130 -2.97 5.46 17.20
CA ASP A 130 -3.24 6.13 15.93
C ASP A 130 -2.65 7.55 15.89
N LYS A 131 -2.83 8.33 16.96
CA LYS A 131 -2.31 9.71 17.03
C LYS A 131 -0.80 9.76 17.17
N LEU A 132 -0.21 8.81 17.90
CA LEU A 132 1.22 8.69 18.05
C LEU A 132 1.91 8.33 16.72
N LEU A 133 1.36 7.35 16.00
CA LEU A 133 1.90 6.92 14.70
C LEU A 133 1.79 8.00 13.63
N GLU A 134 0.75 8.83 13.66
CA GLU A 134 0.59 9.98 12.74
C GLU A 134 1.77 10.97 12.77
N HIS A 135 2.51 11.04 13.89
CA HIS A 135 3.64 11.96 14.08
C HIS A 135 5.00 11.24 14.14
N CYS A 136 5.04 9.93 13.87
CA CYS A 136 6.28 9.15 13.90
C CYS A 136 6.78 8.83 12.48
N THR A 137 8.06 9.05 12.24
CA THR A 137 8.74 8.54 11.02
C THR A 137 8.91 7.03 11.10
N HIS A 138 8.93 6.34 9.95
CA HIS A 138 9.09 4.88 9.84
C HIS A 138 10.19 4.30 10.76
N GLY A 139 11.41 4.86 10.70
CA GLY A 139 12.55 4.36 11.48
C GLY A 139 12.40 4.48 13.00
N LYS A 140 11.52 5.36 13.51
CA LYS A 140 11.23 5.46 14.96
C LYS A 140 10.23 4.40 15.41
N VAL A 141 9.38 3.88 14.52
CA VAL A 141 8.36 2.88 14.84
C VAL A 141 8.90 1.45 14.70
N GLU A 142 9.81 1.23 13.74
CA GLU A 142 10.39 -0.08 13.43
C GLU A 142 10.89 -0.86 14.67
N PRO A 143 11.61 -0.26 15.64
CA PRO A 143 12.06 -0.98 16.85
C PRO A 143 10.94 -1.49 17.77
N PHE A 144 9.73 -0.94 17.63
CA PHE A 144 8.57 -1.31 18.44
C PHE A 144 7.58 -2.20 17.68
N PHE A 145 7.83 -2.46 16.40
CA PHE A 145 6.88 -3.16 15.53
C PHE A 145 6.61 -4.60 15.98
N ASP A 146 7.63 -5.31 16.47
CA ASP A 146 7.43 -6.66 17.03
C ASP A 146 6.56 -6.64 18.28
N PHE A 147 6.75 -5.64 19.15
CA PHE A 147 5.92 -5.49 20.34
C PHE A 147 4.46 -5.19 19.99
N LEU A 148 4.22 -4.31 19.00
CA LEU A 148 2.91 -4.02 18.45
C LEU A 148 2.27 -5.28 17.85
N SER A 149 3.04 -6.01 17.05
CA SER A 149 2.59 -7.23 16.36
C SER A 149 2.22 -8.33 17.35
N VAL A 150 3.05 -8.62 18.35
CA VAL A 150 2.75 -9.64 19.36
C VAL A 150 1.47 -9.33 20.11
N ASN A 151 1.29 -8.09 20.58
CA ASN A 151 0.07 -7.70 21.28
C ASN A 151 -1.17 -7.73 20.39
N LEU A 152 -1.03 -7.37 19.11
CA LEU A 152 -2.11 -7.50 18.12
C LEU A 152 -2.52 -8.96 17.94
N ARG A 153 -1.55 -9.85 17.73
CA ARG A 153 -1.79 -11.30 17.58
C ARG A 153 -2.47 -11.88 18.81
N CYS A 154 -1.97 -11.57 20.01
CA CYS A 154 -2.59 -12.01 21.26
C CYS A 154 -4.04 -11.52 21.40
N ALA A 155 -4.33 -10.30 20.95
CA ALA A 155 -5.69 -9.77 20.95
C ALA A 155 -6.58 -10.48 19.91
N MET A 156 -6.06 -10.78 18.71
CA MET A 156 -6.78 -11.54 17.67
C MET A 156 -7.09 -12.97 18.08
N THR A 157 -6.20 -13.62 18.83
CA THR A 157 -6.39 -15.00 19.34
C THR A 157 -7.03 -15.05 20.74
N ASN A 158 -7.50 -13.91 21.26
CA ASN A 158 -8.05 -13.84 22.61
C ASN A 158 -9.35 -14.66 22.74
N ILE A 159 -9.60 -15.30 23.88
CA ILE A 159 -10.82 -16.08 24.10
C ILE A 159 -12.09 -15.21 24.04
N ASN A 160 -11.98 -13.92 24.37
CA ASN A 160 -13.10 -12.97 24.32
C ASN A 160 -13.26 -12.37 22.92
N LYS A 161 -14.37 -12.70 22.25
CA LYS A 161 -14.71 -12.21 20.90
C LYS A 161 -14.75 -10.68 20.78
N THR A 162 -15.12 -9.96 21.84
CA THR A 162 -15.13 -8.48 21.81
C THR A 162 -13.72 -7.90 21.77
N ILE A 163 -12.74 -8.56 22.40
CA ILE A 163 -11.33 -8.18 22.32
C ILE A 163 -10.80 -8.52 20.91
N GLN A 164 -11.17 -9.68 20.38
CA GLN A 164 -10.82 -10.05 19.00
C GLN A 164 -11.35 -9.02 17.99
N GLU A 165 -12.60 -8.60 18.11
CA GLU A 165 -13.19 -7.58 17.21
C GLU A 165 -12.47 -6.22 17.33
N ASP A 166 -12.25 -5.73 18.56
CA ASP A 166 -11.57 -4.44 18.78
C ASP A 166 -10.09 -4.47 18.38
N SER A 167 -9.45 -5.65 18.37
CA SER A 167 -8.06 -5.80 17.90
C SER A 167 -7.88 -5.32 16.45
N LEU A 168 -8.93 -5.45 15.63
CA LEU A 168 -8.92 -5.00 14.24
C LEU A 168 -8.78 -3.47 14.12
N MET A 169 -9.13 -2.70 15.16
CA MET A 169 -8.91 -1.26 15.18
C MET A 169 -7.41 -0.92 15.27
N LEU A 170 -6.62 -1.71 16.02
CA LEU A 170 -5.17 -1.54 16.03
C LEU A 170 -4.59 -1.89 14.65
N LEU A 171 -5.03 -2.99 14.04
CA LEU A 171 -4.62 -3.34 12.69
C LEU A 171 -4.91 -2.21 11.69
N ASP A 172 -6.06 -1.56 11.79
CA ASP A 172 -6.41 -0.43 10.94
C ASP A 172 -5.47 0.77 11.09
N ALA A 173 -5.05 1.07 12.33
CA ALA A 173 -4.10 2.13 12.64
C ALA A 173 -2.70 1.81 12.08
N LEU A 174 -2.23 0.57 12.24
CA LEU A 174 -0.96 0.13 11.67
C LEU A 174 -0.96 0.18 10.14
N LEU A 175 -2.03 -0.30 9.49
CA LEU A 175 -2.19 -0.23 8.02
C LEU A 175 -2.34 1.21 7.50
N LYS A 176 -2.68 2.17 8.37
CA LYS A 176 -2.86 3.58 7.98
C LYS A 176 -1.52 4.33 7.99
N HIS A 177 -0.69 4.07 8.99
CA HIS A 177 0.53 4.87 9.22
C HIS A 177 1.83 4.12 8.91
N VAL A 178 1.85 2.79 9.05
CA VAL A 178 3.05 1.96 8.83
C VAL A 178 2.78 0.72 7.96
N PRO A 179 2.17 0.89 6.77
CA PRO A 179 1.88 -0.24 5.87
C PRO A 179 3.14 -1.01 5.44
N ASN A 180 4.27 -0.34 5.30
CA ASN A 180 5.54 -0.95 4.88
C ASN A 180 6.06 -1.98 5.89
N LEU A 181 5.93 -1.73 7.19
CA LEU A 181 6.37 -2.67 8.23
C LEU A 181 5.54 -3.95 8.22
N ILE A 182 4.24 -3.83 7.95
CA ILE A 182 3.34 -4.97 7.74
C ILE A 182 3.73 -5.73 6.47
N ALA A 183 4.04 -5.01 5.39
CA ALA A 183 4.43 -5.60 4.11
C ALA A 183 5.75 -6.36 4.17
N LYS A 184 6.70 -5.92 5.01
CA LYS A 184 7.97 -6.62 5.27
C LYS A 184 7.80 -7.89 6.10
N ASN A 185 6.78 -7.96 6.97
CA ASN A 185 6.55 -9.09 7.88
C ASN A 185 5.10 -9.60 7.83
N PRO A 186 4.57 -9.97 6.66
CA PRO A 186 3.16 -10.31 6.50
C PRO A 186 2.79 -11.54 7.33
N GLU A 187 3.67 -12.54 7.44
CA GLU A 187 3.48 -13.75 8.22
C GLU A 187 3.21 -13.50 9.71
N LYS A 188 3.78 -12.44 10.29
CA LYS A 188 3.59 -12.09 11.71
C LYS A 188 2.14 -11.72 12.03
N ILE A 189 1.37 -11.20 11.07
CA ILE A 189 0.01 -10.71 11.31
C ILE A 189 -1.03 -11.57 10.57
N LEU A 190 -0.69 -11.99 9.35
CA LEU A 190 -1.67 -12.54 8.42
C LEU A 190 -2.20 -13.90 8.86
N SER A 191 -1.39 -14.76 9.49
CA SER A 191 -1.83 -16.09 9.93
C SER A 191 -2.92 -16.01 11.01
N ASP A 192 -2.71 -15.16 12.01
CA ASP A 192 -3.68 -14.93 13.09
C ASP A 192 -4.89 -14.16 12.60
N PHE A 193 -4.70 -13.16 11.72
CA PHE A 193 -5.80 -12.48 11.04
C PHE A 193 -6.67 -13.47 10.27
N PHE A 194 -6.07 -14.37 9.47
CA PHE A 194 -6.80 -15.43 8.75
C PHE A 194 -7.56 -16.34 9.69
N THR A 195 -6.93 -16.77 10.78
CA THR A 195 -7.53 -17.65 11.76
C THR A 195 -8.72 -17.00 12.45
N LEU A 196 -8.64 -15.70 12.75
CA LEU A 196 -9.75 -14.93 13.30
C LEU A 196 -10.92 -14.84 12.33
N ILE A 197 -10.63 -14.53 11.06
CA ILE A 197 -11.67 -14.22 10.08
C ILE A 197 -12.24 -15.43 9.36
N SER A 198 -11.65 -16.62 9.56
CA SER A 198 -12.11 -17.85 8.94
C SER A 198 -12.14 -19.02 9.91
N LYS A 199 -13.17 -19.87 9.82
CA LYS A 199 -13.33 -21.09 10.60
C LYS A 199 -13.13 -22.33 9.73
N LEU A 200 -12.56 -23.39 10.29
CA LEU A 200 -12.53 -24.70 9.66
C LEU A 200 -13.98 -25.23 9.54
N ARG A 201 -14.33 -25.78 8.38
CA ARG A 201 -15.64 -26.41 8.17
C ARG A 201 -15.54 -27.89 8.56
N ASN A 202 -16.50 -28.37 9.35
CA ASN A 202 -16.54 -29.78 9.77
C ASN A 202 -16.95 -30.72 8.62
N ASP A 203 -17.70 -30.21 7.63
CA ASP A 203 -18.10 -30.96 6.43
C ASP A 203 -17.09 -30.70 5.30
N SER A 204 -16.31 -31.74 5.00
CA SER A 204 -15.19 -31.74 4.07
C SER A 204 -15.61 -31.56 2.60
N GLN A 205 -15.36 -30.36 2.05
CA GLN A 205 -14.96 -30.10 0.65
C GLN A 205 -14.21 -28.76 0.50
N ILE A 206 -14.46 -27.78 1.36
CA ILE A 206 -13.77 -26.47 1.39
C ILE A 206 -13.13 -26.31 2.77
N GLY A 207 -11.82 -26.06 2.80
CA GLY A 207 -11.04 -26.13 4.04
C GLY A 207 -11.42 -25.09 5.09
N ARG A 208 -11.92 -23.91 4.71
CA ARG A 208 -12.27 -22.82 5.64
C ARG A 208 -13.43 -21.98 5.09
N THR A 209 -14.26 -21.39 5.96
CA THR A 209 -15.31 -20.42 5.63
C THR A 209 -15.16 -19.13 6.44
N LEU A 210 -15.65 -17.98 5.98
CA LEU A 210 -15.52 -16.73 6.74
C LEU A 210 -16.36 -16.78 8.03
N THR A 211 -15.75 -16.34 9.14
CA THR A 211 -16.40 -16.30 10.46
C THR A 211 -17.61 -15.37 10.44
N VAL A 212 -18.80 -15.94 10.63
CA VAL A 212 -20.04 -15.16 10.78
C VAL A 212 -20.02 -14.43 12.12
N ASN A 213 -20.09 -13.09 12.06
CA ASN A 213 -20.37 -12.13 13.12
C ASN A 213 -19.83 -12.47 14.53
N LEU A 214 -18.79 -11.75 14.98
CA LEU A 214 -18.14 -11.94 16.30
C LEU A 214 -18.99 -11.49 17.51
N GLY A 215 -20.27 -11.17 17.32
CA GLY A 215 -21.20 -10.74 18.38
C GLY A 215 -21.72 -9.31 18.23
N SER A 216 -21.45 -8.66 17.11
CA SER A 216 -21.90 -7.29 16.80
C SER A 216 -23.34 -7.24 16.27
N GLN A 217 -24.01 -6.08 16.32
CA GLN A 217 -25.31 -5.87 15.67
C GLN A 217 -25.23 -5.68 14.14
N LEU A 218 -24.08 -5.94 13.51
CA LEU A 218 -23.89 -5.78 12.07
C LEU A 218 -24.47 -6.97 11.30
N THR A 219 -24.93 -6.72 10.07
CA THR A 219 -25.28 -7.80 9.13
C THR A 219 -24.02 -8.59 8.74
N SER A 220 -24.20 -9.87 8.43
CA SER A 220 -23.09 -10.73 8.01
C SER A 220 -22.33 -10.17 6.80
N VAL A 221 -23.04 -9.55 5.86
CA VAL A 221 -22.45 -8.89 4.67
C VAL A 221 -21.58 -7.70 5.06
N LYS A 222 -22.05 -6.80 5.93
CA LYS A 222 -21.27 -5.64 6.41
C LYS A 222 -20.02 -6.08 7.19
N TRP A 223 -20.13 -7.14 7.99
CA TRP A 223 -18.98 -7.72 8.69
C TRP A 223 -17.93 -8.26 7.70
N ARG A 224 -18.36 -9.03 6.69
CA ARG A 224 -17.44 -9.57 5.68
C ARG A 224 -16.78 -8.48 4.85
N LEU A 225 -17.51 -7.44 4.47
CA LEU A 225 -16.96 -6.25 3.81
C LEU A 225 -15.87 -5.58 4.65
N LYS A 226 -16.12 -5.38 5.95
CA LYS A 226 -15.13 -4.85 6.90
C LYS A 226 -13.85 -5.69 6.91
N VAL A 227 -13.99 -7.00 7.00
CA VAL A 227 -12.86 -7.93 7.05
C VAL A 227 -12.08 -7.91 5.74
N LEU A 228 -12.77 -8.06 4.60
CA LEU A 228 -12.15 -8.12 3.29
C LEU A 228 -11.50 -6.79 2.90
N SER A 229 -12.02 -5.64 3.37
CA SER A 229 -11.35 -4.34 3.19
C SER A 229 -9.97 -4.27 3.86
N ARG A 230 -9.80 -4.92 5.03
CA ARG A 230 -8.51 -4.99 5.72
C ARG A 230 -7.55 -5.92 4.99
N LEU A 231 -8.05 -7.07 4.53
CA LEU A 231 -7.29 -7.98 3.68
C LEU A 231 -6.79 -7.28 2.42
N TYR A 232 -7.66 -6.52 1.75
CA TYR A 232 -7.29 -5.70 0.59
C TYR A 232 -6.14 -4.73 0.93
N ARG A 233 -6.24 -3.99 2.04
CA ARG A 233 -5.19 -3.06 2.48
C ARG A 233 -3.86 -3.77 2.78
N ILE A 234 -3.90 -4.94 3.41
CA ILE A 234 -2.70 -5.74 3.68
C ILE A 234 -2.05 -6.19 2.36
N LEU A 235 -2.83 -6.79 1.45
CA LEU A 235 -2.32 -7.25 0.15
C LEU A 235 -1.78 -6.09 -0.69
N LYS A 236 -2.44 -4.93 -0.64
CA LYS A 236 -2.00 -3.72 -1.34
C LYS A 236 -0.62 -3.28 -0.83
N ALA A 237 -0.44 -3.21 0.49
CA ALA A 237 0.84 -2.86 1.09
C ALA A 237 1.96 -3.84 0.69
N ILE A 238 1.67 -5.15 0.66
CA ILE A 238 2.63 -6.19 0.22
C ILE A 238 3.06 -5.98 -1.23
N ILE A 239 2.14 -5.64 -2.13
CA ILE A 239 2.45 -5.44 -3.56
C ILE A 239 3.22 -4.15 -3.79
N GLU A 240 2.86 -3.07 -3.09
CA GLU A 240 3.55 -1.79 -3.17
C GLU A 240 5.01 -1.90 -2.69
N ASP A 241 5.28 -2.62 -1.60
CA ASP A 241 6.65 -2.88 -1.11
C ASP A 241 7.48 -3.66 -2.15
N LYS A 242 6.89 -4.65 -2.83
CA LYS A 242 7.57 -5.41 -3.89
C LYS A 242 7.81 -4.57 -5.16
N GLY A 243 6.86 -3.71 -5.53
CA GLY A 243 7.01 -2.82 -6.68
C GLY A 243 8.18 -1.85 -6.51
N ILE A 244 8.35 -1.29 -5.31
CA ILE A 244 9.47 -0.39 -4.98
C ILE A 244 10.82 -1.12 -5.10
N LYS A 245 10.91 -2.37 -4.62
CA LYS A 245 12.14 -3.19 -4.74
C LYS A 245 12.52 -3.48 -6.20
N SER A 246 11.53 -3.66 -7.08
CA SER A 246 11.77 -3.88 -8.52
C SER A 246 12.34 -2.64 -9.21
N TYR A 247 11.87 -1.44 -8.85
CA TYR A 247 12.34 -0.16 -9.42
C TYR A 247 13.74 0.23 -8.94
N ASN A 248 14.09 -0.06 -7.68
CA ASN A 248 15.43 0.23 -7.17
C ASN A 248 16.51 -0.72 -7.73
N ASN A 249 16.12 -1.88 -8.26
CA ASN A 249 17.02 -2.81 -8.95
C ASN A 249 17.26 -2.45 -10.43
N SER A 250 16.50 -1.50 -11.00
CA SER A 250 16.91 -0.84 -12.24
C SER A 250 17.92 0.25 -11.89
N THR A 251 19.21 -0.11 -11.93
CA THR A 251 20.36 0.79 -11.86
C THR A 251 20.12 2.02 -12.74
N ILE A 252 19.80 3.15 -12.09
CA ILE A 252 19.95 4.47 -12.68
C ILE A 252 21.46 4.70 -12.69
N TYR A 253 22.09 4.53 -13.85
CA TYR A 253 23.42 5.09 -14.07
C TYR A 253 23.24 6.61 -14.14
N GLU A 254 23.30 7.28 -12.99
CA GLU A 254 23.71 8.69 -12.97
C GLU A 254 25.20 8.71 -13.29
N GLU A 255 25.56 9.08 -14.52
CA GLU A 255 26.90 9.55 -14.85
C GLU A 255 27.14 10.85 -14.05
N ASN A 256 27.57 10.70 -12.80
CA ASN A 256 28.23 11.76 -12.07
C ASN A 256 29.73 11.59 -12.29
N ASP A 257 30.32 12.56 -12.99
CA ASP A 257 31.74 12.73 -13.32
C ASP A 257 32.67 12.93 -12.09
N ASN A 258 32.35 12.33 -10.94
CA ASN A 258 33.22 12.31 -9.78
C ASN A 258 33.34 10.87 -9.27
N ILE A 259 34.47 10.24 -9.59
CA ILE A 259 34.88 8.94 -9.05
C ILE A 259 34.99 9.07 -7.52
N VAL A 260 33.93 8.70 -6.80
CA VAL A 260 33.98 8.45 -5.36
C VAL A 260 34.18 6.94 -5.18
N LEU A 261 35.45 6.56 -5.00
CA LEU A 261 35.93 5.17 -4.91
C LEU A 261 35.40 4.33 -3.73
N TYR A 262 34.44 4.83 -2.95
CA TYR A 262 33.91 4.10 -1.79
C TYR A 262 32.49 4.53 -1.47
N LYS A 263 31.44 3.89 -2.02
CA LYS A 263 30.16 3.85 -1.28
C LYS A 263 29.06 2.85 -1.63
N ASP A 264 29.13 2.01 -2.66
CA ASP A 264 27.99 1.09 -2.88
C ASP A 264 28.17 -0.25 -2.17
N ALA A 265 29.32 -0.90 -2.32
CA ALA A 265 29.61 -2.20 -1.69
C ALA A 265 29.68 -2.17 -0.14
N PHE A 266 29.94 -1.00 0.47
CA PHE A 266 29.99 -0.87 1.93
C PHE A 266 28.60 -0.60 2.53
N SER A 267 27.69 0.03 1.76
CA SER A 267 26.31 0.26 2.20
C SER A 267 25.49 -1.02 2.19
N GLU A 268 25.66 -1.87 1.17
CA GLU A 268 25.06 -3.21 1.13
C GLU A 268 25.53 -4.08 2.31
N LYS A 269 26.82 -4.03 2.66
CA LYS A 269 27.36 -4.76 3.81
C LYS A 269 26.90 -4.21 5.17
N LEU A 270 26.64 -2.91 5.29
CA LEU A 270 26.06 -2.32 6.51
C LEU A 270 24.55 -2.60 6.62
N ASN A 271 23.82 -2.67 5.51
CA ASN A 271 22.41 -3.10 5.47
C ASN A 271 22.24 -4.61 5.72
N LEU A 272 23.28 -5.42 5.49
CA LEU A 272 23.35 -6.83 5.90
C LEU A 272 23.74 -7.00 7.38
N CYS A 273 24.18 -5.93 8.05
CA CYS A 273 24.38 -5.94 9.49
C CYS A 273 23.01 -5.78 10.16
N ASP A 274 22.28 -6.88 10.24
CA ASP A 274 21.07 -6.97 11.05
C ASP A 274 21.48 -6.82 12.52
N VAL A 275 21.48 -5.59 13.02
CA VAL A 275 21.65 -5.32 14.46
C VAL A 275 20.32 -5.60 15.17
N SER A 276 19.68 -6.73 14.85
CA SER A 276 18.54 -7.29 15.56
C SER A 276 19.06 -8.19 16.69
N PHE A 277 19.79 -7.60 17.65
CA PHE A 277 20.34 -8.30 18.83
C PHE A 277 19.26 -8.96 19.74
N PHE A 278 17.98 -8.84 19.39
CA PHE A 278 16.83 -9.42 20.09
C PHE A 278 16.08 -10.52 19.32
N GLU A 279 16.47 -10.88 18.09
CA GLU A 279 15.79 -11.96 17.33
C GLU A 279 16.22 -13.39 17.74
N ASN A 280 17.20 -13.53 18.63
CA ASN A 280 17.77 -14.84 19.01
C ASN A 280 16.88 -15.75 19.88
N ASN A 281 15.56 -15.54 19.98
CA ASN A 281 14.69 -16.44 20.76
C ASN A 281 13.37 -16.83 20.08
N ILE A 282 13.19 -16.54 18.80
CA ILE A 282 12.13 -17.15 17.99
C ILE A 282 12.83 -17.78 16.80
N THR A 283 12.87 -19.11 16.78
CA THR A 283 13.41 -19.97 15.71
C THR A 283 13.59 -19.27 14.37
N GLU A 284 14.82 -19.23 13.86
CA GLU A 284 15.17 -18.80 12.50
C GLU A 284 14.37 -19.63 11.47
N GLU A 285 13.12 -19.25 11.22
CA GLU A 285 12.36 -19.74 10.08
C GLU A 285 12.91 -19.02 8.85
N SER A 286 13.56 -19.78 7.98
CA SER A 286 14.09 -19.28 6.70
C SER A 286 13.05 -18.46 5.93
N GLU A 287 13.47 -17.46 5.16
CA GLU A 287 12.57 -16.67 4.30
C GLU A 287 11.68 -17.56 3.41
N THR A 288 12.20 -18.73 3.00
CA THR A 288 11.47 -19.77 2.29
C THR A 288 10.27 -20.29 3.06
N SER A 289 10.42 -20.50 4.38
CA SER A 289 9.35 -20.98 5.27
C SER A 289 8.27 -19.92 5.48
N LYS A 290 8.67 -18.65 5.64
CA LYS A 290 7.74 -17.51 5.76
C LYS A 290 6.90 -17.32 4.50
N SER A 291 7.54 -17.37 3.32
CA SER A 291 6.85 -17.28 2.02
C SER A 291 5.86 -18.44 1.81
N PHE A 292 6.24 -19.66 2.22
CA PHE A 292 5.37 -20.84 2.11
C PHE A 292 4.08 -20.70 2.91
N ILE A 293 4.14 -20.21 4.15
CA ILE A 293 2.96 -19.98 5.00
C ILE A 293 2.01 -18.96 4.35
N LEU A 294 2.55 -17.84 3.87
CA LEU A 294 1.79 -16.81 3.17
C LEU A 294 1.08 -17.39 1.92
N ASN A 295 1.80 -18.17 1.11
CA ASN A 295 1.24 -18.76 -0.10
C ASN A 295 0.13 -19.75 0.19
N LYS A 296 0.27 -20.56 1.25
CA LYS A 296 -0.80 -21.46 1.73
C LYS A 296 -2.07 -20.67 2.07
N HIS A 297 -1.95 -19.56 2.78
CA HIS A 297 -3.08 -18.70 3.09
C HIS A 297 -3.72 -18.08 1.83
N ILE A 298 -2.90 -17.64 0.88
CA ILE A 298 -3.39 -17.09 -0.39
C ILE A 298 -4.19 -18.10 -1.20
N VAL A 299 -3.74 -19.36 -1.28
CA VAL A 299 -4.50 -20.42 -1.98
C VAL A 299 -5.87 -20.64 -1.34
N THR A 300 -5.99 -20.50 -0.01
CA THR A 300 -7.27 -20.64 0.69
C THR A 300 -8.23 -19.45 0.50
N LEU A 301 -7.76 -18.32 -0.05
CA LEU A 301 -8.62 -17.14 -0.26
C LEU A 301 -9.64 -17.32 -1.37
N ILE A 302 -9.30 -18.02 -2.45
CA ILE A 302 -10.17 -18.14 -3.63
C ILE A 302 -11.52 -18.78 -3.27
N PRO A 303 -11.56 -19.92 -2.56
CA PRO A 303 -12.84 -20.49 -2.09
C PRO A 303 -13.60 -19.56 -1.13
N LEU A 304 -12.90 -18.85 -0.24
CA LEU A 304 -13.52 -17.91 0.71
C LEU A 304 -14.21 -16.73 0.00
N LEU A 305 -13.54 -16.17 -1.01
CA LEU A 305 -14.09 -15.08 -1.83
C LEU A 305 -15.28 -15.58 -2.66
N TYR A 306 -15.20 -16.80 -3.19
CA TYR A 306 -16.29 -17.41 -3.93
C TYR A 306 -17.54 -17.60 -3.07
N GLU A 307 -17.42 -18.23 -1.89
CA GLU A 307 -18.55 -18.41 -0.96
C GLU A 307 -19.16 -17.05 -0.58
N THR A 308 -18.32 -16.06 -0.28
CA THR A 308 -18.77 -14.72 0.09
C THR A 308 -19.50 -14.02 -1.04
N TRP A 309 -19.09 -14.25 -2.29
CA TRP A 309 -19.75 -13.69 -3.46
C TRP A 309 -21.10 -14.35 -3.75
N VAL A 310 -21.15 -15.68 -3.74
CA VAL A 310 -22.37 -16.46 -4.03
C VAL A 310 -23.47 -16.21 -3.00
N GLU A 311 -23.12 -15.92 -1.74
CA GLU A 311 -24.11 -15.59 -0.71
C GLU A 311 -24.86 -14.27 -1.00
N VAL A 312 -24.22 -13.32 -1.70
CA VAL A 312 -24.72 -11.95 -1.85
C VAL A 312 -25.25 -11.67 -3.26
N ILE A 313 -24.96 -12.54 -4.24
CA ILE A 313 -25.52 -12.43 -5.59
C ILE A 313 -27.00 -12.88 -5.59
N PRO A 314 -27.92 -12.15 -6.26
CA PRO A 314 -29.31 -12.58 -6.38
C PRO A 314 -29.41 -13.92 -7.13
N SER A 315 -30.07 -14.92 -6.52
CA SER A 315 -30.22 -16.27 -7.09
C SER A 315 -31.02 -16.30 -8.41
N ASN A 316 -31.90 -15.31 -8.58
CA ASN A 316 -32.70 -15.09 -9.79
C ASN A 316 -32.52 -13.62 -10.20
N GLY A 317 -31.39 -13.28 -10.82
CA GLY A 317 -31.28 -11.98 -11.50
C GLY A 317 -32.41 -11.86 -12.53
N PHE A 318 -33.09 -10.72 -12.58
CA PHE A 318 -33.90 -10.39 -13.76
C PHE A 318 -32.93 -10.44 -14.95
N LYS A 319 -33.09 -11.40 -15.86
CA LYS A 319 -32.26 -11.54 -17.06
C LYS A 319 -32.56 -10.38 -18.03
N THR A 320 -32.07 -9.19 -17.68
CA THR A 320 -31.84 -8.09 -18.61
C THR A 320 -30.45 -8.25 -19.24
N GLU A 321 -30.03 -7.35 -20.14
CA GLU A 321 -28.66 -7.38 -20.70
C GLU A 321 -27.55 -7.34 -19.63
N ASN A 322 -27.84 -6.82 -18.43
CA ASN A 322 -26.93 -6.76 -17.28
C ASN A 322 -27.52 -7.47 -16.05
N THR A 323 -26.65 -7.97 -15.16
CA THR A 323 -27.05 -8.47 -13.83
C THR A 323 -27.14 -7.31 -12.84
N ILE A 324 -28.36 -7.03 -12.36
CA ILE A 324 -28.63 -5.91 -11.44
C ILE A 324 -28.33 -6.33 -9.99
N LEU A 325 -27.47 -5.55 -9.34
CA LEU A 325 -27.02 -5.72 -7.96
C LEU A 325 -27.65 -4.69 -7.03
N ASN A 326 -27.91 -5.07 -5.78
CA ASN A 326 -28.21 -4.11 -4.72
C ASN A 326 -26.91 -3.43 -4.22
N GLU A 327 -27.02 -2.44 -3.33
CA GLU A 327 -25.87 -1.68 -2.82
C GLU A 327 -24.84 -2.55 -2.09
N GLU A 328 -25.29 -3.50 -1.26
CA GLU A 328 -24.39 -4.39 -0.50
C GLU A 328 -23.68 -5.39 -1.43
N SER A 329 -24.40 -5.96 -2.42
CA SER A 329 -23.84 -6.84 -3.45
C SER A 329 -22.85 -6.10 -4.35
N SER A 330 -23.13 -4.87 -4.74
CA SER A 330 -22.23 -4.03 -5.55
C SER A 330 -20.94 -3.71 -4.80
N ALA A 331 -21.03 -3.31 -3.52
CA ALA A 331 -19.87 -3.11 -2.67
C ALA A 331 -19.06 -4.40 -2.47
N MET A 332 -19.75 -5.55 -2.35
CA MET A 332 -19.10 -6.85 -2.22
C MET A 332 -18.34 -7.22 -3.49
N LEU A 333 -18.95 -7.05 -4.68
CA LEU A 333 -18.29 -7.27 -5.96
C LEU A 333 -17.03 -6.40 -6.08
N ALA A 334 -17.12 -5.11 -5.74
CA ALA A 334 -15.99 -4.19 -5.78
C ALA A 334 -14.83 -4.67 -4.90
N CYS A 335 -15.11 -5.07 -3.66
CA CYS A 335 -14.10 -5.56 -2.74
C CYS A 335 -13.47 -6.88 -3.22
N VAL A 336 -14.30 -7.83 -3.65
CA VAL A 336 -13.87 -9.13 -4.19
C VAL A 336 -12.96 -8.93 -5.41
N MET A 337 -13.36 -8.09 -6.37
CA MET A 337 -12.57 -7.87 -7.59
C MET A 337 -11.24 -7.18 -7.30
N LYS A 338 -11.23 -6.19 -6.39
CA LYS A 338 -9.98 -5.55 -5.94
C LYS A 338 -9.02 -6.57 -5.30
N ILE A 339 -9.52 -7.48 -4.47
CA ILE A 339 -8.70 -8.55 -3.88
C ILE A 339 -8.21 -9.53 -4.94
N LEU A 340 -9.07 -10.00 -5.84
CA LEU A 340 -8.68 -10.92 -6.92
C LEU A 340 -7.59 -10.31 -7.81
N TYR A 341 -7.68 -9.01 -8.12
CA TYR A 341 -6.63 -8.30 -8.84
C TYR A 341 -5.30 -8.31 -8.09
N LEU A 342 -5.30 -7.99 -6.79
CA LEU A 342 -4.07 -8.04 -5.99
C LEU A 342 -3.50 -9.46 -5.89
N LEU A 343 -4.33 -10.49 -5.76
CA LEU A 343 -3.87 -11.88 -5.79
C LEU A 343 -3.23 -12.23 -7.12
N TRP A 344 -3.80 -11.77 -8.23
CA TRP A 344 -3.24 -11.92 -9.57
C TRP A 344 -1.85 -11.25 -9.65
N GLU A 345 -1.75 -9.97 -9.29
CA GLU A 345 -0.48 -9.23 -9.26
C GLU A 345 0.57 -9.92 -8.39
N TYR A 346 0.18 -10.42 -7.20
CA TYR A 346 1.07 -11.17 -6.32
C TYR A 346 1.58 -12.46 -6.98
N THR A 347 0.72 -13.20 -7.69
CA THR A 347 1.18 -14.40 -8.44
C THR A 347 2.09 -14.03 -9.60
N ARG A 348 1.85 -12.90 -10.28
CA ARG A 348 2.69 -12.43 -11.38
C ARG A 348 4.08 -12.03 -10.91
N LEU A 349 4.18 -11.27 -9.81
CA LEU A 349 5.46 -10.81 -9.24
C LEU A 349 6.30 -11.93 -8.61
N ASN A 350 5.69 -13.05 -8.21
CA ASN A 350 6.39 -14.17 -7.57
C ASN A 350 6.59 -15.37 -8.49
N HIS A 351 6.24 -15.25 -9.78
CA HIS A 351 6.27 -16.36 -10.72
C HIS A 351 7.66 -17.00 -10.83
N ASP A 352 8.72 -16.20 -10.82
CA ASP A 352 10.09 -16.66 -11.06
C ASP A 352 10.72 -17.36 -9.84
N ASN A 353 10.15 -17.15 -8.64
CA ASN A 353 10.66 -17.75 -7.40
C ASN A 353 10.06 -19.14 -7.11
N ASN A 354 9.33 -19.75 -8.05
CA ASN A 354 8.67 -21.08 -7.93
C ASN A 354 7.77 -21.28 -6.67
N ASN A 355 7.44 -20.21 -5.95
CA ASN A 355 6.80 -20.27 -4.64
C ASN A 355 5.27 -20.33 -4.69
N ILE A 356 4.66 -19.67 -5.69
CA ILE A 356 3.21 -19.69 -5.93
C ILE A 356 2.94 -19.41 -7.41
N ASN A 357 2.05 -20.18 -8.02
CA ASN A 357 1.69 -19.96 -9.43
C ASN A 357 0.19 -19.73 -9.63
N MET A 358 -0.11 -19.04 -10.71
CA MET A 358 -1.46 -18.75 -11.18
C MET A 358 -2.36 -19.99 -11.27
N ASN A 359 -1.79 -21.13 -11.68
CA ASN A 359 -2.53 -22.38 -11.84
C ASN A 359 -3.06 -22.91 -10.51
N SER A 360 -2.23 -22.88 -9.46
CA SER A 360 -2.56 -23.34 -8.12
C SER A 360 -3.61 -22.48 -7.44
N VAL A 361 -3.61 -21.17 -7.72
CA VAL A 361 -4.55 -20.21 -7.12
C VAL A 361 -5.86 -20.17 -7.92
N PHE A 362 -5.81 -19.72 -9.17
CA PHE A 362 -6.99 -19.38 -9.96
C PHE A 362 -7.51 -20.53 -10.84
N LEU A 363 -6.65 -21.45 -11.29
CA LEU A 363 -7.06 -22.59 -12.14
C LEU A 363 -7.25 -23.90 -11.37
N SER A 364 -7.27 -23.82 -10.04
CA SER A 364 -7.80 -24.86 -9.15
C SER A 364 -9.28 -25.15 -9.47
N ASN A 365 -9.82 -26.28 -9.01
CA ASN A 365 -11.24 -26.62 -9.22
C ASN A 365 -12.18 -25.51 -8.71
N GLU A 366 -11.91 -24.98 -7.52
CA GLU A 366 -12.71 -23.90 -6.93
C GLU A 366 -12.50 -22.56 -7.65
N GLY A 367 -11.26 -22.24 -8.05
CA GLY A 367 -11.00 -21.03 -8.84
C GLY A 367 -11.71 -21.03 -10.20
N LYS A 368 -11.69 -22.17 -10.90
CA LYS A 368 -12.44 -22.35 -12.16
C LYS A 368 -13.95 -22.20 -11.96
N LYS A 369 -14.51 -22.79 -10.90
CA LYS A 369 -15.94 -22.61 -10.54
C LYS A 369 -16.26 -21.14 -10.31
N PHE A 370 -15.43 -20.46 -9.52
CA PHE A 370 -15.61 -19.05 -9.21
C PHE A 370 -15.59 -18.18 -10.48
N LEU A 371 -14.55 -18.29 -11.30
CA LEU A 371 -14.42 -17.53 -12.55
C LEU A 371 -15.58 -17.83 -13.51
N THR A 372 -16.01 -19.09 -13.58
CA THR A 372 -17.13 -19.51 -14.43
C THR A 372 -18.43 -18.85 -14.01
N HIS A 373 -18.71 -18.83 -12.70
CA HIS A 373 -19.90 -18.22 -12.11
C HIS A 373 -19.89 -16.69 -12.26
N LEU A 374 -18.71 -16.08 -12.11
CA LEU A 374 -18.52 -14.64 -12.20
C LEU A 374 -18.68 -14.12 -13.64
N VAL A 375 -18.13 -14.81 -14.64
CA VAL A 375 -18.39 -14.45 -16.05
C VAL A 375 -19.78 -14.88 -16.52
N GLY A 376 -20.37 -15.91 -15.91
CA GLY A 376 -21.73 -16.37 -16.27
C GLY A 376 -22.83 -15.32 -16.05
N ASN A 377 -22.63 -14.41 -15.08
CA ASN A 377 -23.56 -13.33 -14.77
C ASN A 377 -23.05 -11.96 -15.22
N PHE A 378 -21.96 -11.91 -15.99
CA PHE A 378 -21.40 -10.67 -16.53
C PHE A 378 -22.24 -10.15 -17.72
N PRO A 379 -22.39 -8.83 -17.91
CA PRO A 379 -21.87 -7.73 -17.09
C PRO A 379 -22.77 -7.36 -15.90
N TYR A 380 -22.18 -6.75 -14.87
CA TYR A 380 -22.87 -6.33 -13.66
C TYR A 380 -23.22 -4.83 -13.67
N SER A 381 -24.34 -4.45 -13.06
CA SER A 381 -24.72 -3.05 -12.81
C SER A 381 -25.45 -2.92 -11.47
N GLN A 382 -25.47 -1.75 -10.86
CA GLN A 382 -26.21 -1.48 -9.63
C GLN A 382 -27.58 -0.86 -9.96
N GLY A 383 -28.64 -1.31 -9.26
CA GLY A 383 -29.98 -0.71 -9.39
C GLY A 383 -30.02 0.75 -8.93
N GLU A 384 -30.97 1.54 -9.44
CA GLU A 384 -31.11 2.96 -9.08
C GLU A 384 -31.22 3.15 -7.55
N LYS A 385 -30.41 4.08 -7.01
CA LYS A 385 -30.50 4.47 -5.60
C LYS A 385 -31.89 5.08 -5.36
N MET A 386 -32.75 4.43 -4.58
CA MET A 386 -33.91 5.12 -4.00
C MET A 386 -33.38 6.31 -3.20
N LYS A 387 -33.73 7.54 -3.61
CA LYS A 387 -33.34 8.79 -2.95
C LYS A 387 -33.87 8.82 -1.51
N MET A 388 -33.18 8.20 -0.56
CA MET A 388 -33.42 8.45 0.86
C MET A 388 -32.77 9.77 1.24
N LYS A 389 -33.59 10.66 1.83
CA LYS A 389 -33.25 12.03 2.24
C LYS A 389 -31.94 12.09 3.04
N GLU A 390 -31.10 13.04 2.69
CA GLU A 390 -29.82 13.37 3.33
C GLU A 390 -29.97 13.80 4.80
N LYS A 391 -30.17 12.86 5.72
CA LYS A 391 -30.00 13.14 7.16
C LYS A 391 -28.87 12.28 7.72
N ASN A 392 -27.80 12.99 8.11
CA ASN A 392 -26.67 12.55 8.91
C ASN A 392 -25.75 11.50 8.27
N LYS A 393 -24.84 11.96 7.39
CA LYS A 393 -23.59 11.24 7.08
C LYS A 393 -22.69 11.20 8.32
N THR A 394 -23.00 10.36 9.30
CA THR A 394 -21.96 9.78 10.15
C THR A 394 -21.04 8.98 9.24
N LYS A 395 -19.71 9.12 9.42
CA LYS A 395 -18.67 8.39 8.69
C LYS A 395 -18.92 6.88 8.78
N SER A 396 -19.72 6.36 7.86
CA SER A 396 -20.04 4.95 7.78
C SER A 396 -18.83 4.21 7.26
N ILE A 397 -18.56 3.04 7.84
CA ILE A 397 -17.57 2.04 7.40
C ILE A 397 -17.62 1.75 5.89
N LEU A 398 -18.76 2.01 5.22
CA LEU A 398 -18.92 1.94 3.76
C LEU A 398 -18.01 2.90 2.97
N ASN A 399 -17.49 3.96 3.61
CA ASN A 399 -16.52 4.86 2.97
C ASN A 399 -15.09 4.30 2.94
N LEU A 400 -14.78 3.19 3.62
CA LEU A 400 -13.41 2.66 3.68
C LEU A 400 -13.00 1.90 2.40
N LEU A 401 -13.97 1.55 1.54
CA LEU A 401 -13.75 0.80 0.31
C LEU A 401 -13.96 1.63 -0.97
N ASP A 402 -14.29 2.92 -0.83
CA ASP A 402 -15.02 3.69 -1.85
C ASP A 402 -16.18 2.84 -2.36
N GLY A 403 -17.31 2.84 -1.62
CA GLY A 403 -18.51 2.14 -2.08
C GLY A 403 -18.74 2.43 -3.56
N ASN A 404 -19.15 1.43 -4.36
CA ASN A 404 -19.18 1.57 -5.81
C ASN A 404 -20.03 2.78 -6.22
N GLU A 405 -19.36 3.89 -6.54
CA GLU A 405 -20.03 5.13 -6.92
C GLU A 405 -20.57 5.04 -8.35
N ASP A 406 -20.07 4.08 -9.12
CA ASP A 406 -20.44 3.84 -10.50
C ASP A 406 -21.62 2.86 -10.59
N PRO A 407 -22.82 3.34 -10.96
CA PRO A 407 -23.99 2.49 -11.12
C PRO A 407 -23.82 1.43 -12.23
N LYS A 408 -22.86 1.59 -13.14
CA LYS A 408 -22.57 0.63 -14.21
C LYS A 408 -21.50 -0.39 -13.85
N CYS A 409 -20.92 -0.31 -12.64
CA CYS A 409 -19.86 -1.19 -12.16
C CYS A 409 -18.70 -1.38 -13.17
N VAL A 410 -18.33 -0.33 -13.92
CA VAL A 410 -17.40 -0.45 -15.06
C VAL A 410 -16.03 -0.91 -14.59
N GLU A 411 -15.55 -0.40 -13.45
CA GLU A 411 -14.28 -0.83 -12.87
C GLU A 411 -14.25 -2.34 -12.61
N GLN A 412 -15.30 -2.87 -11.97
CA GLN A 412 -15.41 -4.29 -11.64
C GLN A 412 -15.53 -5.13 -12.90
N ASN A 413 -16.34 -4.69 -13.86
CA ASN A 413 -16.50 -5.36 -15.14
C ASN A 413 -15.17 -5.40 -15.94
N LEU A 414 -14.40 -4.31 -15.98
CA LEU A 414 -13.07 -4.31 -16.61
C LEU A 414 -12.08 -5.22 -15.88
N LEU A 415 -12.10 -5.27 -14.55
CA LEU A 415 -11.29 -6.22 -13.78
C LEU A 415 -11.64 -7.68 -14.11
N ILE A 416 -12.92 -7.99 -14.29
CA ILE A 416 -13.38 -9.31 -14.74
C ILE A 416 -12.81 -9.63 -16.11
N CYS A 417 -12.94 -8.69 -17.07
CA CYS A 417 -12.37 -8.82 -18.40
C CYS A 417 -10.87 -9.10 -18.34
N TYR A 418 -10.12 -8.30 -17.60
CA TYR A 418 -8.66 -8.44 -17.50
C TYR A 418 -8.24 -9.79 -16.91
N ILE A 419 -8.73 -10.12 -15.71
CA ILE A 419 -8.31 -11.31 -14.97
C ILE A 419 -8.68 -12.57 -15.75
N TYR A 420 -9.94 -12.67 -16.21
CA TYR A 420 -10.41 -13.85 -16.94
C TYR A 420 -9.62 -14.06 -18.24
N SER A 421 -9.40 -12.99 -19.00
CA SER A 421 -8.66 -13.06 -20.24
C SER A 421 -7.23 -13.52 -20.04
N VAL A 422 -6.47 -12.91 -19.12
CA VAL A 422 -5.08 -13.31 -18.87
C VAL A 422 -4.98 -14.78 -18.42
N LEU A 423 -6.02 -15.29 -17.73
CA LEU A 423 -6.10 -16.70 -17.31
C LEU A 423 -6.46 -17.70 -18.39
N HIS A 424 -7.22 -17.30 -19.40
CA HIS A 424 -7.76 -18.22 -20.39
C HIS A 424 -7.11 -18.08 -21.76
N ILE A 425 -6.39 -16.97 -22.04
CA ILE A 425 -5.89 -16.71 -23.39
C ILE A 425 -4.83 -17.69 -23.87
N LYS A 426 -4.04 -18.26 -22.97
CA LYS A 426 -2.99 -19.24 -23.31
C LYS A 426 -3.54 -20.66 -23.53
N LYS A 427 -4.86 -20.87 -23.40
CA LYS A 427 -5.47 -22.19 -23.63
C LYS A 427 -5.58 -22.47 -25.12
N ASN A 428 -5.40 -23.73 -25.49
CA ASN A 428 -5.47 -24.18 -26.89
C ASN A 428 -6.90 -24.23 -27.45
N HIS A 429 -7.91 -24.33 -26.58
CA HIS A 429 -9.31 -24.40 -26.99
C HIS A 429 -9.97 -23.02 -26.96
N LYS A 430 -10.86 -22.78 -27.94
CA LYS A 430 -11.67 -21.57 -28.03
C LYS A 430 -12.64 -21.49 -26.85
N ASP A 431 -12.64 -20.36 -26.13
CA ASP A 431 -13.54 -20.11 -25.00
C ASP A 431 -14.61 -19.07 -25.41
N PRO A 432 -15.90 -19.45 -25.55
CA PRO A 432 -16.95 -18.53 -25.99
C PRO A 432 -17.13 -17.33 -25.06
N LYS A 433 -16.73 -17.45 -23.79
CA LYS A 433 -16.79 -16.34 -22.82
C LYS A 433 -15.81 -15.21 -23.14
N ILE A 434 -14.72 -15.50 -23.88
CA ILE A 434 -13.78 -14.47 -24.33
C ILE A 434 -14.47 -13.52 -25.30
N LEU A 435 -15.32 -14.01 -26.22
CA LEU A 435 -16.07 -13.16 -27.14
C LEU A 435 -17.05 -12.23 -26.39
N GLN A 436 -17.71 -12.74 -25.35
CA GLN A 436 -18.59 -11.93 -24.50
C GLN A 436 -17.81 -10.81 -23.80
N ILE A 437 -16.63 -11.12 -23.22
CA ILE A 437 -15.72 -10.13 -22.62
C ILE A 437 -15.30 -9.09 -23.66
N MET A 438 -14.93 -9.52 -24.86
CA MET A 438 -14.50 -8.61 -25.92
C MET A 438 -15.62 -7.70 -26.42
N SER A 439 -16.87 -8.19 -26.48
CA SER A 439 -18.02 -7.34 -26.80
C SER A 439 -18.16 -6.17 -25.83
N TYR A 440 -17.86 -6.39 -24.55
CA TYR A 440 -17.91 -5.35 -23.51
C TYR A 440 -16.73 -4.37 -23.63
N VAL A 441 -15.51 -4.86 -23.90
CA VAL A 441 -14.34 -4.02 -24.16
C VAL A 441 -14.56 -3.12 -25.37
N THR A 442 -15.08 -3.67 -26.47
CA THR A 442 -15.45 -2.90 -27.67
C THR A 442 -16.51 -1.85 -27.36
N ARG A 443 -17.54 -2.20 -26.58
CA ARG A 443 -18.54 -1.23 -26.11
C ARG A 443 -17.89 -0.09 -25.30
N CYS A 444 -16.94 -0.40 -24.43
CA CYS A 444 -16.22 0.62 -23.67
C CYS A 444 -15.46 1.58 -24.58
N LEU A 445 -14.74 1.07 -25.59
CA LEU A 445 -13.99 1.88 -26.56
C LEU A 445 -14.89 2.79 -27.42
N LEU A 446 -16.06 2.30 -27.83
CA LEU A 446 -16.97 3.02 -28.74
C LEU A 446 -17.92 4.01 -28.04
N SER A 447 -18.03 3.95 -26.71
CA SER A 447 -19.09 4.64 -25.95
C SER A 447 -18.91 6.16 -25.74
N ASN A 448 -18.08 6.85 -26.54
CA ASN A 448 -17.82 8.30 -26.45
C ASN A 448 -17.56 8.81 -25.01
N ASN A 449 -16.73 8.09 -24.23
CA ASN A 449 -16.37 8.41 -22.84
C ASN A 449 -17.49 8.28 -21.79
N SER A 450 -18.62 7.63 -22.09
CA SER A 450 -19.70 7.45 -21.10
C SER A 450 -19.50 6.31 -20.09
N PHE A 451 -18.49 5.46 -20.32
CA PHE A 451 -18.12 4.35 -19.43
C PHE A 451 -16.74 4.57 -18.78
N ILE A 452 -15.78 5.13 -19.52
CA ILE A 452 -14.38 5.24 -19.08
C ILE A 452 -14.12 6.59 -18.42
N ASN A 453 -13.50 6.56 -17.24
CA ASN A 453 -13.13 7.72 -16.43
C ASN A 453 -11.70 7.57 -15.86
N SER A 454 -11.24 8.56 -15.09
CA SER A 454 -9.90 8.58 -14.51
C SER A 454 -9.58 7.41 -13.56
N HIS A 455 -10.60 6.82 -12.93
CA HIS A 455 -10.42 5.75 -11.93
C HIS A 455 -10.34 4.36 -12.59
N ASN A 456 -11.14 4.11 -13.63
CA ASN A 456 -11.28 2.79 -14.24
C ASN A 456 -10.39 2.57 -15.49
N ILE A 457 -9.88 3.63 -16.12
CA ILE A 457 -9.08 3.55 -17.36
C ILE A 457 -7.83 2.68 -17.22
N LYS A 458 -7.19 2.67 -16.04
CA LYS A 458 -6.01 1.84 -15.78
C LYS A 458 -6.25 0.36 -16.10
N PHE A 459 -7.47 -0.14 -15.87
CA PHE A 459 -7.80 -1.53 -16.18
C PHE A 459 -8.06 -1.76 -17.67
N LEU A 460 -8.63 -0.77 -18.36
CA LEU A 460 -8.74 -0.81 -19.83
C LEU A 460 -7.34 -0.82 -20.47
N ILE A 461 -6.42 0.02 -20.00
CA ILE A 461 -5.01 0.05 -20.44
C ILE A 461 -4.35 -1.32 -20.28
N LEU A 462 -4.52 -1.99 -19.14
CA LEU A 462 -4.00 -3.35 -18.91
C LEU A 462 -4.55 -4.38 -19.89
N ILE A 463 -5.85 -4.30 -20.21
CA ILE A 463 -6.49 -5.18 -21.20
C ILE A 463 -5.92 -4.90 -22.59
N LEU A 464 -5.86 -3.64 -23.00
CA LEU A 464 -5.34 -3.24 -24.31
C LEU A 464 -3.88 -3.62 -24.49
N LYS A 465 -3.03 -3.43 -23.47
CA LYS A 465 -1.63 -3.87 -23.49
C LYS A 465 -1.52 -5.39 -23.65
N SER A 466 -2.34 -6.16 -22.93
CA SER A 466 -2.38 -7.61 -23.07
C SER A 466 -2.77 -8.07 -24.48
N ILE A 467 -3.71 -7.36 -25.12
CA ILE A 467 -4.22 -7.67 -26.46
C ILE A 467 -3.23 -7.25 -27.55
N LEU A 468 -2.80 -6.00 -27.54
CA LEU A 468 -2.10 -5.35 -28.65
C LEU A 468 -0.58 -5.51 -28.58
N VAL A 469 -0.02 -5.80 -27.40
CA VAL A 469 1.44 -5.86 -27.19
C VAL A 469 1.88 -7.25 -26.70
N GLU A 470 1.31 -7.79 -25.63
CA GLU A 470 1.91 -8.95 -24.93
C GLU A 470 1.49 -10.31 -25.50
N ASN A 471 0.21 -10.51 -25.84
CA ASN A 471 -0.35 -11.84 -26.15
C ASN A 471 -1.11 -11.90 -27.49
N THR A 472 -0.86 -10.99 -28.43
CA THR A 472 -1.64 -10.79 -29.66
C THR A 472 -1.92 -12.06 -30.44
N LYS A 473 -0.91 -12.92 -30.66
CA LYS A 473 -1.07 -14.21 -31.35
C LYS A 473 -2.05 -15.15 -30.63
N ASN A 474 -2.07 -15.13 -29.29
CA ASN A 474 -2.99 -15.95 -28.49
C ASN A 474 -4.42 -15.41 -28.57
N TRP A 475 -4.59 -14.09 -28.62
CA TRP A 475 -5.90 -13.46 -28.82
C TRP A 475 -6.49 -13.77 -30.19
N GLN A 476 -5.69 -13.74 -31.24
CA GLN A 476 -6.13 -14.13 -32.58
C GLN A 476 -6.57 -15.60 -32.64
N LYS A 477 -5.86 -16.52 -31.97
CA LYS A 477 -6.25 -17.94 -31.84
C LYS A 477 -7.61 -18.12 -31.16
N GLN A 478 -7.97 -17.21 -30.25
CA GLN A 478 -9.26 -17.18 -29.55
C GLN A 478 -10.39 -16.52 -30.37
N ASN A 479 -10.18 -16.28 -31.67
CA ASN A 479 -11.16 -15.71 -32.60
C ASN A 479 -11.53 -14.25 -32.29
N VAL A 480 -10.59 -13.52 -31.69
CA VAL A 480 -10.73 -12.08 -31.44
C VAL A 480 -10.13 -11.31 -32.61
N GLU A 481 -10.89 -10.38 -33.17
CA GLU A 481 -10.45 -9.47 -34.23
C GLU A 481 -9.56 -8.37 -33.62
N VAL A 482 -8.27 -8.66 -33.50
CA VAL A 482 -7.30 -7.76 -32.86
C VAL A 482 -7.10 -6.49 -33.68
N GLU A 483 -7.24 -6.58 -35.00
CA GLU A 483 -7.20 -5.46 -35.93
C GLU A 483 -8.31 -4.46 -35.61
N THR A 484 -9.56 -4.92 -35.51
CA THR A 484 -10.73 -4.09 -35.14
C THR A 484 -10.53 -3.40 -33.78
N ILE A 485 -9.90 -4.08 -32.82
CA ILE A 485 -9.61 -3.50 -31.49
C ILE A 485 -8.57 -2.39 -31.58
N LEU A 486 -7.53 -2.55 -32.40
CA LEU A 486 -6.55 -1.50 -32.64
C LEU A 486 -7.23 -0.25 -33.22
N GLU A 487 -8.06 -0.42 -34.24
CA GLU A 487 -8.80 0.68 -34.87
C GLU A 487 -9.72 1.40 -33.88
N ASN A 488 -10.44 0.64 -33.05
CA ASN A 488 -11.28 1.20 -31.99
C ASN A 488 -10.45 1.90 -30.92
N THR A 489 -9.24 1.42 -30.63
CA THR A 489 -8.32 2.05 -29.67
C THR A 489 -7.79 3.38 -30.20
N ILE A 490 -7.44 3.47 -31.48
CA ILE A 490 -7.05 4.72 -32.14
C ILE A 490 -8.20 5.72 -32.11
N THR A 491 -9.40 5.26 -32.46
CA THR A 491 -10.61 6.09 -32.45
C THR A 491 -10.93 6.59 -31.03
N PHE A 492 -10.80 5.72 -30.04
CA PHE A 492 -10.94 6.08 -28.63
C PHE A 492 -9.88 7.11 -28.22
N TYR A 493 -8.59 6.89 -28.52
CA TYR A 493 -7.52 7.82 -28.20
C TYR A 493 -7.78 9.23 -28.76
N ASN A 494 -8.20 9.33 -30.02
CA ASN A 494 -8.47 10.60 -30.69
C ASN A 494 -9.70 11.33 -30.11
N ASN A 495 -10.76 10.60 -29.76
CA ASN A 495 -12.03 11.18 -29.30
C ASN A 495 -12.16 11.28 -27.77
N SER A 496 -11.20 10.72 -27.04
CA SER A 496 -11.31 10.61 -25.58
C SER A 496 -10.95 11.89 -24.84
N ARG A 497 -11.73 12.20 -23.79
CA ARG A 497 -11.49 13.34 -22.87
C ARG A 497 -10.71 12.89 -21.64
N LEU A 498 -9.63 12.15 -21.85
CA LEU A 498 -8.80 11.62 -20.77
C LEU A 498 -7.89 12.70 -20.20
N GLY A 499 -7.51 12.54 -18.92
CA GLY A 499 -6.40 13.30 -18.36
C GLY A 499 -5.09 12.95 -19.06
N GLU A 500 -4.17 13.91 -19.10
CA GLU A 500 -2.91 13.83 -19.88
C GLU A 500 -2.14 12.53 -19.61
N ASN A 501 -1.94 12.17 -18.34
CA ASN A 501 -1.23 10.96 -17.96
C ASN A 501 -1.88 9.69 -18.55
N SER A 502 -3.19 9.53 -18.43
CA SER A 502 -3.89 8.35 -18.94
C SER A 502 -3.89 8.32 -20.48
N LYS A 503 -3.97 9.49 -21.13
CA LYS A 503 -3.86 9.62 -22.58
C LYS A 503 -2.46 9.20 -23.06
N MET A 504 -1.42 9.58 -22.32
CA MET A 504 -0.03 9.19 -22.59
C MET A 504 0.22 7.69 -22.42
N GLU A 505 -0.43 7.02 -21.47
CA GLU A 505 -0.35 5.55 -21.34
C GLU A 505 -0.98 4.84 -22.56
N VAL A 506 -2.14 5.30 -23.03
CA VAL A 506 -2.76 4.76 -24.26
C VAL A 506 -1.87 5.03 -25.48
N PHE A 507 -1.28 6.23 -25.56
CA PHE A 507 -0.31 6.56 -26.60
C PHE A 507 0.89 5.60 -26.58
N SER A 508 1.45 5.32 -25.40
CA SER A 508 2.55 4.35 -25.24
C SER A 508 2.19 2.97 -25.79
N ILE A 509 0.98 2.47 -25.52
CA ILE A 509 0.53 1.19 -26.08
C ILE A 509 0.52 1.23 -27.62
N LEU A 510 -0.02 2.29 -28.22
CA LEU A 510 -0.06 2.45 -29.67
C LEU A 510 1.35 2.55 -30.29
N ILE A 511 2.31 3.15 -29.58
CA ILE A 511 3.72 3.13 -30.00
C ILE A 511 4.29 1.71 -29.91
N ASP A 512 3.99 0.95 -28.86
CA ASP A 512 4.46 -0.44 -28.69
C ASP A 512 3.89 -1.42 -29.72
N VAL A 513 2.79 -1.09 -30.37
CA VAL A 513 2.26 -1.86 -31.52
C VAL A 513 3.25 -1.90 -32.69
N SER A 514 4.19 -0.96 -32.80
CA SER A 514 5.20 -0.94 -33.88
C SER A 514 6.12 -2.17 -33.88
N ASP A 515 6.33 -2.83 -32.73
CA ASP A 515 7.07 -4.10 -32.63
C ASP A 515 6.21 -5.32 -33.01
N ASN A 516 4.90 -5.16 -33.14
CA ASN A 516 3.97 -6.24 -33.39
C ASN A 516 3.82 -6.53 -34.88
N GLU A 517 4.44 -7.62 -35.35
CA GLU A 517 4.44 -8.04 -36.75
C GLU A 517 3.03 -8.19 -37.37
N LEU A 518 2.02 -8.51 -36.57
CA LEU A 518 0.64 -8.71 -37.06
C LEU A 518 -0.10 -7.40 -37.29
N LEU A 519 0.27 -6.33 -36.57
CA LEU A 519 -0.52 -5.10 -36.50
C LEU A 519 0.20 -3.88 -37.10
N LYS A 520 1.53 -3.91 -37.18
CA LYS A 520 2.38 -2.77 -37.54
C LYS A 520 2.17 -2.18 -38.93
N SER A 521 1.48 -2.89 -39.83
CA SER A 521 1.28 -2.51 -41.24
C SER A 521 -0.21 -2.37 -41.60
N LEU A 522 -1.06 -2.07 -40.61
CA LEU A 522 -2.48 -1.85 -40.84
C LEU A 522 -2.72 -0.42 -41.35
N PRO A 523 -3.55 -0.20 -42.39
CA PRO A 523 -3.72 1.13 -43.00
C PRO A 523 -4.15 2.23 -42.02
N LYS A 524 -5.06 1.93 -41.08
CA LYS A 524 -5.48 2.91 -40.06
C LYS A 524 -4.38 3.20 -39.04
N TYR A 525 -3.53 2.22 -38.74
CA TYR A 525 -2.37 2.42 -37.88
C TYR A 525 -1.33 3.30 -38.58
N ASP A 526 -1.04 3.03 -39.86
CA ASP A 526 -0.12 3.84 -40.66
C ASP A 526 -0.59 5.30 -40.79
N ALA A 527 -1.90 5.50 -41.00
CA ALA A 527 -2.49 6.84 -41.00
C ALA A 527 -2.32 7.54 -39.65
N TRP A 528 -2.57 6.84 -38.54
CA TRP A 528 -2.36 7.38 -37.20
C TRP A 528 -0.89 7.72 -36.94
N VAL A 529 0.06 6.85 -37.31
CA VAL A 529 1.50 7.10 -37.20
C VAL A 529 1.89 8.34 -38.01
N CYS A 530 1.38 8.48 -39.25
CA CYS A 530 1.57 9.68 -40.06
C CYS A 530 1.11 10.96 -39.35
N ASP A 531 -0.05 10.89 -38.68
CA ASP A 531 -0.63 12.01 -37.94
C ASP A 531 0.17 12.34 -36.67
N THR A 532 0.80 11.36 -36.01
CA THR A 532 1.61 11.62 -34.81
C THR A 532 2.79 12.56 -35.06
N VAL A 533 3.32 12.60 -36.29
CA VAL A 533 4.37 13.55 -36.68
C VAL A 533 3.91 15.00 -36.58
N ASN A 534 2.61 15.27 -36.73
CA ASN A 534 2.05 16.62 -36.57
C ASN A 534 2.26 17.16 -35.15
N SER A 535 2.52 16.30 -34.17
CA SER A 535 2.80 16.77 -32.81
C SER A 535 4.10 17.57 -32.70
N PHE A 536 5.06 17.40 -33.61
CA PHE A 536 6.24 18.29 -33.67
C PHE A 536 5.91 19.69 -34.22
N LEU A 537 4.71 19.89 -34.77
CA LEU A 537 4.21 21.18 -35.27
C LEU A 537 3.30 21.89 -34.26
N GLU A 538 2.96 21.23 -33.14
CA GLU A 538 2.21 21.83 -32.03
C GLU A 538 3.06 22.91 -31.33
N LYS A 539 2.40 23.87 -30.65
CA LYS A 539 3.09 24.93 -29.89
C LYS A 539 3.74 24.42 -28.60
N GLU A 540 3.13 23.42 -27.99
CA GLU A 540 3.58 22.81 -26.75
C GLU A 540 3.60 21.28 -26.94
N ILE A 541 4.65 20.61 -26.45
CA ILE A 541 4.78 19.15 -26.48
C ILE A 541 5.45 18.64 -25.20
N SER A 542 5.04 17.48 -24.70
CA SER A 542 5.71 16.85 -23.56
C SER A 542 6.97 16.07 -23.98
N ALA A 543 8.02 16.15 -23.17
CA ALA A 543 9.24 15.36 -23.28
C ALA A 543 8.92 13.87 -23.28
N ARG A 544 7.95 13.42 -22.47
CA ARG A 544 7.48 12.03 -22.50
C ARG A 544 6.96 11.61 -23.88
N LYS A 545 6.21 12.47 -24.58
CA LYS A 545 5.69 12.20 -25.93
C LYS A 545 6.82 12.17 -26.96
N ILE A 546 7.80 13.06 -26.86
CA ILE A 546 8.99 13.03 -27.72
C ILE A 546 9.78 11.73 -27.55
N ASN A 547 10.02 11.31 -26.31
CA ASN A 547 10.74 10.06 -26.02
C ASN A 547 10.02 8.84 -26.60
N LEU A 548 8.68 8.80 -26.52
CA LEU A 548 7.89 7.72 -27.13
C LEU A 548 7.93 7.76 -28.66
N LEU A 549 7.85 8.95 -29.27
CA LEU A 549 8.02 9.10 -30.72
C LEU A 549 9.43 8.69 -31.18
N PHE A 550 10.45 8.95 -30.35
CA PHE A 550 11.82 8.50 -30.60
C PHE A 550 11.95 6.98 -30.61
N THR A 551 11.07 6.26 -29.90
CA THR A 551 11.01 4.79 -29.98
C THR A 551 10.59 4.30 -31.37
N LEU A 552 9.67 4.99 -32.07
CA LEU A 552 9.27 4.61 -33.44
C LEU A 552 10.43 4.69 -34.43
N ILE A 553 11.26 5.73 -34.32
CA ILE A 553 12.40 5.88 -35.21
C ILE A 553 13.49 4.82 -34.92
N LYS A 554 13.71 4.47 -33.64
CA LYS A 554 14.61 3.38 -33.25
C LYS A 554 14.15 2.02 -33.74
N ARG A 555 12.83 1.80 -33.81
CA ARG A 555 12.20 0.56 -34.33
C ARG A 555 12.12 0.50 -35.86
N ASP A 556 12.76 1.45 -36.56
CA ASP A 556 12.81 1.49 -38.02
C ASP A 556 11.42 1.56 -38.71
N ASN A 557 10.45 2.26 -38.09
CA ASN A 557 9.12 2.42 -38.68
C ASN A 557 9.18 3.28 -39.97
N SER A 558 8.91 2.66 -41.12
CA SER A 558 9.02 3.30 -42.44
C SER A 558 8.03 4.46 -42.64
N VAL A 559 6.79 4.30 -42.18
CA VAL A 559 5.72 5.30 -42.32
C VAL A 559 6.04 6.56 -41.53
N PHE A 560 6.55 6.40 -40.30
CA PHE A 560 7.03 7.52 -39.50
C PHE A 560 8.18 8.26 -40.19
N LYS A 561 9.18 7.52 -40.72
CA LYS A 561 10.33 8.08 -41.44
C LYS A 561 9.90 8.90 -42.65
N GLU A 562 8.99 8.36 -43.46
CA GLU A 562 8.50 9.03 -44.65
C GLU A 562 7.70 10.30 -44.31
N SER A 563 6.77 10.22 -43.34
CA SER A 563 5.97 11.36 -42.90
C SER A 563 6.83 12.47 -42.29
N PHE A 564 7.82 12.11 -41.46
CA PHE A 564 8.77 13.08 -40.90
C PHE A 564 9.61 13.74 -42.01
N SER A 565 10.12 12.95 -42.96
CA SER A 565 10.94 13.49 -44.07
C SER A 565 10.15 14.47 -44.95
N LYS A 566 8.85 14.23 -45.18
CA LYS A 566 7.98 15.16 -45.92
C LYS A 566 7.70 16.47 -45.18
N LYS A 567 7.81 16.48 -43.84
CA LYS A 567 7.51 17.64 -42.98
C LYS A 567 8.76 18.27 -42.37
N ILE A 568 9.95 17.83 -42.78
CA ILE A 568 11.23 18.19 -42.15
C ILE A 568 11.44 19.70 -42.06
N THR A 569 11.11 20.45 -43.12
CA THR A 569 11.23 21.91 -43.19
C THR A 569 10.37 22.59 -42.13
N LEU A 570 9.09 22.21 -42.03
CA LEU A 570 8.14 22.77 -41.08
C LEU A 570 8.52 22.44 -39.64
N ILE A 571 9.02 21.22 -39.40
CA ILE A 571 9.47 20.78 -38.08
C ILE A 571 10.69 21.61 -37.65
N LEU A 572 11.72 21.72 -38.51
CA LEU A 572 12.92 22.49 -38.21
C LEU A 572 12.60 23.95 -37.89
N GLU A 573 11.71 24.58 -38.65
CA GLU A 573 11.28 25.96 -38.38
C GLU A 573 10.52 26.11 -37.06
N ASN A 574 9.84 25.07 -36.55
CA ASN A 574 9.09 25.11 -35.30
C ASN A 574 9.94 24.78 -34.05
N ILE A 575 11.01 23.98 -34.16
CA ILE A 575 11.84 23.55 -33.01
C ILE A 575 12.33 24.72 -32.13
N PRO A 576 12.78 25.88 -32.65
CA PRO A 576 13.20 27.00 -31.80
C PRO A 576 12.06 27.54 -30.91
N PHE A 577 10.82 27.47 -31.39
CA PHE A 577 9.65 28.10 -30.77
C PHE A 577 8.78 27.14 -29.95
N ILE A 578 9.01 25.83 -30.07
CA ILE A 578 8.24 24.83 -29.32
C ILE A 578 8.57 24.91 -27.82
N LYS A 579 7.54 24.81 -26.97
CA LYS A 579 7.68 24.82 -25.51
C LYS A 579 7.50 23.42 -24.94
N ILE A 580 8.33 23.05 -23.95
CA ILE A 580 8.29 21.72 -23.33
C ILE A 580 7.60 21.79 -21.96
N THR A 581 6.62 20.92 -21.71
CA THR A 581 5.70 21.09 -20.57
C THR A 581 6.11 20.37 -19.28
N ASP A 582 6.93 19.31 -19.37
CA ASP A 582 7.23 18.36 -18.28
C ASP A 582 8.74 18.16 -18.02
N ASN A 583 9.61 18.99 -18.58
CA ASN A 583 11.05 18.95 -18.36
C ASN A 583 11.63 20.37 -18.20
N PRO A 584 12.43 20.66 -17.15
CA PRO A 584 13.04 21.97 -16.96
C PRO A 584 14.13 22.31 -17.99
N ASP A 585 14.78 21.33 -18.61
CA ASP A 585 15.77 21.55 -19.66
C ASP A 585 15.15 21.36 -21.05
N GLU A 586 14.55 22.44 -21.57
CA GLU A 586 13.93 22.42 -22.90
C GLU A 586 14.95 22.17 -24.03
N ASN A 587 16.20 22.63 -23.87
CA ASN A 587 17.22 22.53 -24.92
C ASN A 587 17.68 21.09 -25.11
N LEU A 588 17.82 20.31 -24.03
CA LEU A 588 18.11 18.88 -24.10
C LEU A 588 17.00 18.14 -24.87
N VAL A 589 15.73 18.42 -24.57
CA VAL A 589 14.59 17.78 -25.23
C VAL A 589 14.48 18.20 -26.70
N LYS A 590 14.75 19.46 -27.04
CA LYS A 590 14.83 19.93 -28.44
C LYS A 590 15.94 19.22 -29.23
N LYS A 591 17.08 18.92 -28.59
CA LYS A 591 18.16 18.11 -29.20
C LYS A 591 17.70 16.68 -29.49
N GLU A 592 16.84 16.06 -28.67
CA GLU A 592 16.26 14.74 -28.96
C GLU A 592 15.43 14.73 -30.26
N ILE A 593 14.72 15.82 -30.56
CA ILE A 593 13.99 15.95 -31.84
C ILE A 593 14.98 15.94 -33.02
N ILE A 594 16.11 16.64 -32.89
CA ILE A 594 17.16 16.67 -33.92
C ILE A 594 17.80 15.28 -34.08
N LYS A 595 17.96 14.51 -33.00
CA LYS A 595 18.47 13.13 -33.09
C LYS A 595 17.61 12.25 -33.99
N ILE A 596 16.32 12.53 -34.20
CA ILE A 596 15.49 11.79 -35.16
C ILE A 596 16.08 11.88 -36.57
N ILE A 597 16.61 13.04 -36.97
CA ILE A 597 17.18 13.30 -38.31
C ILE A 597 18.37 12.38 -38.61
N TYR A 598 19.13 12.02 -37.58
CA TYR A 598 20.23 11.05 -37.70
C TYR A 598 19.75 9.72 -38.29
N TYR A 599 18.56 9.24 -37.93
CA TYR A 599 18.02 7.94 -38.34
C TYR A 599 17.18 7.98 -39.64
N LEU A 600 16.94 9.16 -40.22
CA LEU A 600 16.13 9.30 -41.44
C LEU A 600 16.91 9.01 -42.72
N PRO A 601 16.35 8.35 -43.73
CA PRO A 601 16.94 8.33 -45.07
C PRO A 601 16.78 9.73 -45.72
N LEU A 602 17.84 10.55 -45.71
CA LEU A 602 17.81 11.91 -46.25
C LEU A 602 18.05 11.90 -47.76
N ASN A 603 17.14 12.50 -48.51
CA ASN A 603 17.30 12.71 -49.96
C ASN A 603 17.88 14.13 -50.26
N ARG A 604 18.15 14.42 -51.54
CA ARG A 604 18.70 15.73 -51.94
C ARG A 604 17.81 16.92 -51.59
N GLU A 605 16.49 16.75 -51.63
CA GLU A 605 15.54 17.81 -51.27
C GLU A 605 15.61 18.10 -49.76
N ASN A 606 15.63 17.05 -48.93
CA ASN A 606 15.79 17.19 -47.49
C ASN A 606 17.11 17.91 -47.12
N LEU A 607 18.21 17.58 -47.80
CA LEU A 607 19.49 18.26 -47.57
C LEU A 607 19.44 19.74 -47.94
N LYS A 608 18.74 20.09 -49.02
CA LYS A 608 18.52 21.48 -49.41
C LYS A 608 17.66 22.23 -48.38
N ASP A 609 16.61 21.59 -47.87
CA ASP A 609 15.74 22.17 -46.84
C ASP A 609 16.50 22.39 -45.52
N ILE A 610 17.34 21.44 -45.13
CA ILE A 610 18.20 21.57 -43.95
C ILE A 610 19.23 22.71 -44.14
N SER A 611 19.84 22.81 -45.32
CA SER A 611 20.78 23.91 -45.65
C SER A 611 20.09 25.27 -45.53
N ASN A 612 18.90 25.42 -46.12
CA ASN A 612 18.13 26.67 -46.04
C ASN A 612 17.79 27.05 -44.59
N PHE A 613 17.49 26.07 -43.74
CA PHE A 613 17.26 26.31 -42.31
C PHE A 613 18.54 26.76 -41.59
N LEU A 614 19.67 26.10 -41.85
CA LEU A 614 20.97 26.46 -41.27
C LEU A 614 21.40 27.88 -41.68
N ASP A 615 21.13 28.29 -42.92
CA ASP A 615 21.39 29.66 -43.38
C ASP A 615 20.52 30.70 -42.66
N LYS A 616 19.25 30.35 -42.38
CA LYS A 616 18.28 31.21 -41.70
C LYS A 616 18.54 31.33 -40.18
N PHE A 617 19.09 30.29 -39.54
CA PHE A 617 19.29 30.22 -38.09
C PHE A 617 20.76 29.91 -37.71
N ASN A 618 21.72 30.51 -38.39
CA ASN A 618 23.13 30.09 -38.38
C ASN A 618 23.80 30.01 -36.99
N ASP A 619 23.47 30.92 -36.05
CA ASP A 619 24.15 31.04 -34.75
C ASP A 619 23.41 30.41 -33.55
N GLY A 620 22.45 29.51 -33.78
CA GLY A 620 21.69 28.84 -32.71
C GLY A 620 22.34 27.55 -32.17
N GLU A 621 22.21 27.27 -30.86
CA GLU A 621 22.63 25.98 -30.26
C GLU A 621 22.03 24.76 -31.00
N ILE A 622 20.77 24.88 -31.45
CA ILE A 622 20.04 23.89 -32.25
C ILE A 622 20.72 23.65 -33.59
N SER A 623 21.11 24.73 -34.30
CA SER A 623 21.79 24.66 -35.59
C SER A 623 23.17 24.03 -35.48
N ASN A 624 23.94 24.37 -34.43
CA ASN A 624 25.22 23.75 -34.13
C ASN A 624 25.07 22.25 -33.84
N TYR A 625 24.05 21.86 -33.07
CA TYR A 625 23.77 20.45 -32.79
C TYR A 625 23.34 19.68 -34.05
N LEU A 626 22.55 20.30 -34.93
CA LEU A 626 22.16 19.72 -36.21
C LEU A 626 23.36 19.50 -37.14
N ARG A 627 24.28 20.46 -37.24
CA ARG A 627 25.56 20.31 -37.98
C ARG A 627 26.38 19.13 -37.44
N LEU A 628 26.52 19.02 -36.11
CA LEU A 628 27.20 17.88 -35.47
C LEU A 628 26.51 16.54 -35.81
N THR A 629 25.18 16.50 -35.76
CA THR A 629 24.38 15.30 -36.05
C THR A 629 24.55 14.84 -37.51
N LEU A 630 24.62 15.78 -38.46
CA LEU A 630 24.89 15.49 -39.87
C LEU A 630 26.34 15.04 -40.11
N ASN A 631 27.31 15.69 -39.46
CA ASN A 631 28.71 15.30 -39.53
C ASN A 631 28.93 13.87 -39.03
N LEU A 632 28.26 13.47 -37.94
CA LEU A 632 28.28 12.08 -37.44
C LEU A 632 27.74 11.06 -38.46
N LYS A 633 26.88 11.51 -39.37
CA LYS A 633 26.34 10.71 -40.48
C LYS A 633 27.20 10.77 -41.75
N GLY A 634 28.32 11.50 -41.72
CA GLY A 634 29.21 11.71 -42.87
C GLY A 634 28.70 12.74 -43.88
N ILE A 635 27.74 13.59 -43.49
CA ILE A 635 27.17 14.62 -44.35
C ILE A 635 27.69 15.98 -43.88
N VAL A 636 28.37 16.71 -44.78
CA VAL A 636 28.87 18.06 -44.51
C VAL A 636 28.04 19.05 -45.32
N LEU A 637 27.38 19.99 -44.63
CA LEU A 637 26.53 21.05 -45.20
C LEU A 637 27.02 22.43 -44.74
#